data_AF-A0A3S0UIH2-F1
#
_entry.id   AF-A0A3S0UIH2-F1
#
_cell.length_a   1.000
_cell.length_b   1.000
_cell.length_c   1.000
_cell.angle_alpha   90.00
_cell.angle_beta   90.00
_cell.angle_gamma   90.00
#
_symmetry.space_group_name_H-M   'P 1'
#
loop_
_entity.id
_entity.type
_entity.pdbx_description
1 polymer ?
#
loop_
_entity_poly.entity_id
_entity_poly.type
_entity_poly.pdbx_seq_one_letter_code
_entity_poly.pdbx_strand_id
1 'polypeptide(L)'
;MKPAPILLLMLTVCSGFSAGLVLAGEATPPHLVLHDFERLESPTLGITMGSWATKPGRYPGLLSYRLEPAQRPGSRRALHLHYRFLPGATEAIGWQLRLPDLDASAYDHLELWIRGDQKAGYADTLKLEFKQPLTQGPPGLLRQGSYVIRGITDDWQRIRIPLNLMNGIADWKQLRWFTLALQPRRSPMSSGGYWLDDIVLIKTGQPGPSILDPVITPSKSAWGNQNGGRVATQPLIQARLAGWPKRLTVDWAELPANDQAFLERLARDTWRGLAAFTDREHGLPLDTVRLNGAVIPEPTGLGDYTNVTNIGLYLIDVVAARELGLISAKEAESRLTNTLDTLDKLETWQGFFYNYYDTTTLERTSHFLSFVDSAWLSAGLMVVRNSVPQLAQRCTRLIDREDYRFFYDPVEQVMMHGYYVNLPYRSEYSYGLLYSEARLGSLIAIGKGEVPQQHWFRMARTFPRYYGWQQQSPKNRINKTVHTYTFPGGYYSWRGMNYVPSWGGSLFEALMPFLVLDELHYAPASLGKNALVHTQLQRRFALEQLGYPVWGLSPSSTPLGNSYGEYGARILGMRGYPGGAITPHAAVLVLLTEPVAAVANLRQLAKRYPVYGDFGFYDAVDPKTGQVAYNYLALNQSMILITLANYLHNGVIQRYFSTDPIMQRVLPLLGEERFFESDHRMLD
;
A
#
# COMPACT_ATOMS: atom_id res chain seq x y z
N MET A 1 -12.35 32.26 15.64
CA MET A 1 -13.64 32.86 16.04
C MET A 1 -14.44 33.17 14.78
N LYS A 2 -15.61 32.56 14.59
CA LYS A 2 -16.65 33.19 13.78
C LYS A 2 -17.31 34.28 14.63
N PRO A 3 -17.89 35.29 13.98
CA PRO A 3 -19.27 35.62 14.32
C PRO A 3 -20.16 35.63 13.09
N ALA A 4 -21.40 35.17 13.28
CA ALA A 4 -22.55 35.45 12.42
C ALA A 4 -23.05 36.89 12.66
N PRO A 5 -23.86 37.44 11.75
CA PRO A 5 -25.28 37.70 12.08
C PRO A 5 -26.21 37.31 10.90
N ILE A 6 -27.40 36.73 11.07
CA ILE A 6 -28.68 37.26 11.58
C ILE A 6 -29.24 38.44 10.77
N LEU A 7 -30.27 38.17 9.94
CA LEU A 7 -31.55 38.89 9.76
C LEU A 7 -32.28 38.25 8.54
N LEU A 8 -33.60 38.22 8.34
CA LEU A 8 -34.84 38.10 9.13
C LEU A 8 -35.96 38.01 8.04
N LEU A 9 -37.01 37.24 8.33
CA LEU A 9 -38.28 37.10 7.61
C LEU A 9 -38.81 38.36 6.87
N MET A 10 -39.42 38.15 5.70
CA MET A 10 -40.68 38.82 5.35
C MET A 10 -41.73 37.82 4.84
N LEU A 11 -42.91 37.94 5.46
CA LEU A 11 -44.16 37.29 5.11
C LEU A 11 -44.69 37.78 3.75
N THR A 12 -45.30 36.89 2.98
CA THR A 12 -46.43 37.28 2.13
C THR A 12 -47.49 36.18 2.20
N VAL A 13 -48.62 36.56 2.78
CA VAL A 13 -49.87 35.81 2.83
C VAL A 13 -50.57 36.01 1.50
N CYS A 14 -50.91 34.93 0.79
CA CYS A 14 -52.08 34.87 -0.09
C CYS A 14 -52.68 33.46 -0.02
N SER A 15 -53.94 33.45 0.37
CA SER A 15 -54.86 32.34 0.62
C SER A 15 -55.42 31.72 -0.67
N GLY A 16 -55.70 30.41 -0.66
CA GLY A 16 -56.78 29.83 -1.47
C GLY A 16 -56.63 28.37 -1.94
N PHE A 17 -57.25 27.45 -1.19
CA PHE A 17 -57.87 26.17 -1.62
C PHE A 17 -57.03 24.95 -2.11
N SER A 18 -56.88 24.02 -1.15
CA SER A 18 -57.30 22.60 -1.13
C SER A 18 -56.67 21.52 -2.04
N ALA A 19 -56.12 20.53 -1.32
CA ALA A 19 -56.09 19.07 -1.54
C ALA A 19 -55.11 18.45 -2.55
N GLY A 20 -54.12 17.71 -2.01
CA GLY A 20 -53.43 16.65 -2.75
C GLY A 20 -52.03 16.29 -2.23
N LEU A 21 -51.97 15.40 -1.22
CA LEU A 21 -50.84 14.55 -0.80
C LEU A 21 -49.42 15.15 -0.75
N VAL A 22 -48.96 15.41 0.48
CA VAL A 22 -47.55 15.25 0.85
C VAL A 22 -47.30 13.75 1.04
N LEU A 23 -46.51 13.13 0.16
CA LEU A 23 -45.98 11.80 0.41
C LEU A 23 -44.94 11.89 1.54
N ALA A 24 -45.24 11.20 2.63
CA ALA A 24 -44.33 10.94 3.73
C ALA A 24 -43.04 10.30 3.19
N GLY A 25 -41.88 10.77 3.68
CA GLY A 25 -40.62 10.07 3.47
C GLY A 25 -40.74 8.66 4.05
N GLU A 26 -40.68 7.65 3.18
CA GLU A 26 -40.68 6.25 3.61
C GLU A 26 -39.48 6.02 4.54
N ALA A 27 -39.77 5.58 5.77
CA ALA A 27 -38.76 5.11 6.69
C ALA A 27 -37.96 3.98 6.01
N THR A 28 -36.63 4.09 6.00
CA THR A 28 -35.78 3.03 5.44
C THR A 28 -36.15 1.69 6.08
N PRO A 29 -36.49 0.66 5.30
CA PRO A 29 -36.93 -0.61 5.87
C PRO A 29 -35.77 -1.23 6.67
N PRO A 30 -36.07 -1.89 7.81
CA PRO A 30 -35.05 -2.46 8.69
C PRO A 30 -34.24 -3.58 8.01
N HIS A 31 -34.73 -4.06 6.86
CA HIS A 31 -34.06 -5.03 6.01
C HIS A 31 -34.37 -4.79 4.53
N LEU A 32 -33.47 -5.22 3.65
CA LEU A 32 -33.59 -5.23 2.19
C LEU A 32 -33.28 -6.64 1.68
N VAL A 33 -34.27 -7.28 1.07
CA VAL A 33 -34.13 -8.64 0.52
C VAL A 33 -33.44 -8.58 -0.83
N LEU A 34 -32.21 -9.06 -0.93
CA LEU A 34 -31.52 -9.21 -2.22
C LEU A 34 -32.07 -10.38 -3.01
N HIS A 35 -32.38 -11.51 -2.35
CA HIS A 35 -33.08 -12.65 -2.95
C HIS A 35 -33.64 -13.60 -1.87
N ASP A 36 -34.89 -14.05 -2.01
CA ASP A 36 -35.60 -14.97 -1.10
C ASP A 36 -35.81 -16.38 -1.68
N PHE A 37 -35.43 -16.60 -2.95
CA PHE A 37 -35.47 -17.88 -3.66
C PHE A 37 -36.82 -18.61 -3.75
N GLU A 38 -37.91 -17.96 -3.37
CA GLU A 38 -39.28 -18.47 -3.53
C GLU A 38 -39.70 -18.53 -5.02
N ARG A 39 -39.11 -17.65 -5.84
CA ARG A 39 -39.26 -17.58 -7.30
C ARG A 39 -37.92 -17.22 -7.98
N LEU A 40 -37.85 -17.31 -9.30
CA LEU A 40 -36.61 -17.03 -10.05
C LEU A 40 -36.23 -15.55 -9.98
N GLU A 41 -37.21 -14.66 -10.12
CA GLU A 41 -37.00 -13.22 -10.03
C GLU A 41 -36.75 -12.79 -8.57
N SER A 42 -35.79 -11.90 -8.36
CA SER A 42 -35.63 -11.29 -7.04
C SER A 42 -36.86 -10.44 -6.69
N PRO A 43 -37.28 -10.39 -5.41
CA PRO A 43 -38.26 -9.41 -4.93
C PRO A 43 -37.75 -7.96 -5.05
N THR A 44 -36.43 -7.75 -5.13
CA THR A 44 -35.82 -6.44 -5.40
C THR A 44 -35.60 -6.26 -6.91
N LEU A 45 -36.20 -5.19 -7.45
CA LEU A 45 -36.21 -4.92 -8.89
C LEU A 45 -34.80 -4.83 -9.49
N GLY A 46 -34.62 -5.48 -10.64
CA GLY A 46 -33.38 -5.42 -11.43
C GLY A 46 -32.27 -6.36 -10.95
N ILE A 47 -32.45 -7.04 -9.81
CA ILE A 47 -31.53 -8.09 -9.38
C ILE A 47 -31.75 -9.35 -10.21
N THR A 48 -30.66 -9.86 -10.79
CA THR A 48 -30.65 -11.08 -11.61
C THR A 48 -29.54 -12.01 -11.13
N MET A 49 -29.79 -13.32 -11.19
CA MET A 49 -28.82 -14.34 -10.78
C MET A 49 -28.08 -14.94 -11.97
N GLY A 50 -26.83 -15.36 -11.75
CA GLY A 50 -26.03 -16.01 -12.77
C GLY A 50 -24.81 -16.73 -12.20
N SER A 51 -24.22 -17.60 -13.02
CA SER A 51 -22.89 -18.16 -12.74
C SER A 51 -21.80 -17.14 -13.11
N TRP A 52 -20.66 -17.23 -12.44
CA TRP A 52 -19.47 -16.43 -12.69
C TRP A 52 -18.21 -17.27 -12.67
N ALA A 53 -17.18 -16.81 -13.42
CA ALA A 53 -15.83 -17.35 -13.37
C ALA A 53 -14.83 -16.19 -13.42
N THR A 54 -13.68 -16.33 -12.76
CA THR A 54 -12.63 -15.29 -12.71
C THR A 54 -12.11 -14.91 -14.10
N LYS A 55 -12.04 -15.87 -15.04
CA LYS A 55 -11.56 -15.65 -16.41
C LYS A 55 -12.73 -15.70 -17.40
N PRO A 56 -13.00 -14.61 -18.15
CA PRO A 56 -13.97 -14.66 -19.24
C PRO A 56 -13.61 -15.75 -20.27
N GLY A 57 -14.58 -16.59 -20.65
CA GLY A 57 -14.40 -17.61 -21.70
C GLY A 57 -13.55 -18.83 -21.31
N ARG A 58 -13.02 -18.91 -20.08
CA ARG A 58 -12.44 -20.14 -19.51
C ARG A 58 -13.23 -20.53 -18.27
N TYR A 59 -13.81 -21.72 -18.31
CA TYR A 59 -14.54 -22.28 -17.19
C TYR A 59 -13.62 -23.27 -16.46
N PRO A 60 -12.99 -22.88 -15.34
CA PRO A 60 -12.13 -23.78 -14.56
C PRO A 60 -12.96 -24.85 -13.81
N GLY A 61 -14.27 -24.88 -14.02
CA GLY A 61 -15.22 -25.80 -13.44
C GLY A 61 -16.62 -25.57 -14.01
N LEU A 62 -17.55 -26.40 -13.58
CA LEU A 62 -18.98 -26.28 -13.84
C LEU A 62 -19.67 -25.83 -12.55
N LEU A 63 -20.61 -24.90 -12.69
CA LEU A 63 -21.53 -24.53 -11.63
C LEU A 63 -22.94 -24.53 -12.21
N SER A 64 -23.85 -25.21 -11.51
CA SER A 64 -25.27 -25.23 -11.83
C SER A 64 -26.07 -24.86 -10.60
N TYR A 65 -27.19 -24.20 -10.80
CA TYR A 65 -28.08 -23.83 -9.70
C TYR A 65 -29.54 -24.02 -10.10
N ARG A 66 -30.37 -24.42 -9.13
CA ARG A 66 -31.81 -24.61 -9.30
C ARG A 66 -32.54 -24.18 -8.04
N LEU A 67 -33.80 -23.79 -8.20
CA LEU A 67 -34.70 -23.60 -7.07
C LEU A 67 -35.38 -24.92 -6.74
N GLU A 68 -35.11 -25.44 -5.56
CA GLU A 68 -35.60 -26.74 -5.09
C GLU A 68 -36.34 -26.59 -3.74
N PRO A 69 -37.24 -27.52 -3.37
CA PRO A 69 -37.96 -27.44 -2.10
C PRO A 69 -37.02 -27.31 -0.90
N ALA A 70 -37.21 -26.26 -0.10
CA ALA A 70 -36.44 -26.05 1.12
C ALA A 70 -37.03 -26.90 2.26
N GLN A 71 -36.19 -27.69 2.93
CA GLN A 71 -36.55 -28.32 4.21
C GLN A 71 -36.23 -27.36 5.37
N ARG A 72 -36.67 -26.11 5.29
CA ARG A 72 -36.44 -25.07 6.31
C ARG A 72 -37.79 -24.48 6.76
N PRO A 73 -38.04 -24.31 8.08
CA PRO A 73 -39.24 -23.62 8.53
C PRO A 73 -39.35 -22.21 7.91
N GLY A 74 -40.54 -21.86 7.44
CA GLY A 74 -40.85 -20.54 6.86
C GLY A 74 -40.40 -20.30 5.43
N SER A 75 -39.76 -21.29 4.78
CA SER A 75 -39.34 -21.23 3.38
C SER A 75 -39.91 -22.42 2.62
N ARG A 76 -40.33 -22.21 1.37
CA ARG A 76 -40.82 -23.29 0.50
C ARG A 76 -39.73 -23.74 -0.46
N ARG A 77 -38.85 -22.84 -0.87
CA ARG A 77 -37.79 -23.11 -1.85
C ARG A 77 -36.49 -22.45 -1.45
N ALA A 78 -35.40 -23.09 -1.81
CA ALA A 78 -34.05 -22.58 -1.62
C ALA A 78 -33.26 -22.73 -2.92
N LEU A 79 -32.22 -21.92 -3.07
CA LEU A 79 -31.25 -22.09 -4.14
C LEU A 79 -30.34 -23.26 -3.81
N HIS A 80 -30.40 -24.30 -4.62
CA HIS A 80 -29.46 -25.41 -4.58
C HIS A 80 -28.34 -25.17 -5.60
N LEU A 81 -27.12 -24.94 -5.11
CA LEU A 81 -25.91 -24.82 -5.90
C LEU A 81 -25.19 -26.16 -5.95
N HIS A 82 -24.77 -26.57 -7.15
CA HIS A 82 -23.79 -27.64 -7.34
C HIS A 82 -22.60 -27.11 -8.12
N TYR A 83 -21.40 -27.53 -7.72
CA TYR A 83 -20.17 -27.16 -8.39
C TYR A 83 -19.24 -28.36 -8.58
N ARG A 84 -18.40 -28.26 -9.60
CA ARG A 84 -17.28 -29.17 -9.84
C ARG A 84 -16.13 -28.39 -10.47
N PHE A 85 -14.95 -28.45 -9.88
CA PHE A 85 -13.72 -27.95 -10.47
C PHE A 85 -13.18 -28.95 -11.49
N LEU A 86 -12.59 -28.44 -12.56
CA LEU A 86 -11.77 -29.26 -13.46
C LEU A 86 -10.45 -29.62 -12.77
N PRO A 87 -9.82 -30.76 -13.12
CA PRO A 87 -8.49 -31.09 -12.62
C PRO A 87 -7.48 -29.96 -12.87
N GLY A 88 -6.73 -29.59 -11.84
CA GLY A 88 -5.72 -28.52 -11.93
C GLY A 88 -6.30 -27.08 -11.97
N ALA A 89 -7.59 -26.89 -11.70
CA ALA A 89 -8.20 -25.57 -11.63
C ALA A 89 -7.54 -24.69 -10.57
N THR A 90 -7.15 -23.47 -10.96
CA THR A 90 -6.53 -22.48 -10.04
C THR A 90 -7.37 -21.22 -9.85
N GLU A 91 -8.37 -21.03 -10.71
CA GLU A 91 -9.21 -19.83 -10.77
C GLU A 91 -10.59 -20.11 -10.18
N ALA A 92 -11.20 -19.12 -9.53
CA ALA A 92 -12.49 -19.30 -8.89
C ALA A 92 -13.64 -19.39 -9.91
N ILE A 93 -14.64 -20.19 -9.54
CA ILE A 93 -16.00 -20.12 -10.10
C ILE A 93 -16.95 -19.69 -9.01
N GLY A 94 -18.19 -19.39 -9.37
CA GLY A 94 -19.16 -19.06 -8.37
C GLY A 94 -20.52 -18.71 -8.91
N TRP A 95 -21.35 -18.26 -8.00
CA TRP A 95 -22.69 -17.76 -8.27
C TRP A 95 -22.77 -16.30 -7.84
N GLN A 96 -23.53 -15.48 -8.56
CA GLN A 96 -23.60 -14.06 -8.29
C GLN A 96 -25.01 -13.49 -8.52
N LEU A 97 -25.29 -12.41 -7.80
CA LEU A 97 -26.40 -11.50 -8.06
C LEU A 97 -25.87 -10.22 -8.69
N ARG A 98 -26.44 -9.82 -9.83
CA ARG A 98 -26.28 -8.47 -10.36
C ARG A 98 -27.02 -7.50 -9.47
N LEU A 99 -26.33 -6.49 -8.97
CA LEU A 99 -26.89 -5.39 -8.21
C LEU A 99 -26.86 -4.14 -9.11
N PRO A 100 -28.01 -3.58 -9.54
CA PRO A 100 -28.04 -2.46 -10.47
C PRO A 100 -27.75 -1.14 -9.74
N ASP A 101 -26.49 -0.94 -9.37
CA ASP A 101 -25.99 0.27 -8.71
C ASP A 101 -26.61 0.47 -7.32
N LEU A 102 -26.83 -0.64 -6.59
CA LEU A 102 -27.51 -0.65 -5.31
C LEU A 102 -26.79 0.24 -4.28
N ASP A 103 -27.55 1.09 -3.59
CA ASP A 103 -27.10 1.82 -2.39
C ASP A 103 -27.47 1.01 -1.15
N ALA A 104 -26.46 0.49 -0.46
CA ALA A 104 -26.58 -0.28 0.76
C ALA A 104 -26.09 0.50 2.00
N SER A 105 -25.83 1.81 1.87
CA SER A 105 -25.22 2.62 2.94
C SER A 105 -26.08 2.73 4.22
N ALA A 106 -27.38 2.37 4.16
CA ALA A 106 -28.26 2.36 5.32
C ALA A 106 -28.20 1.07 6.16
N TYR A 107 -27.53 0.02 5.68
CA TYR A 107 -27.43 -1.30 6.31
C TYR A 107 -26.05 -1.51 6.92
N ASP A 108 -25.98 -2.36 7.95
CA ASP A 108 -24.74 -2.65 8.67
C ASP A 108 -24.38 -4.15 8.68
N HIS A 109 -25.30 -5.03 8.30
CA HIS A 109 -25.05 -6.47 8.19
C HIS A 109 -25.61 -7.07 6.90
N LEU A 110 -24.93 -8.12 6.44
CA LEU A 110 -25.47 -9.13 5.54
C LEU A 110 -26.00 -10.30 6.39
N GLU A 111 -27.22 -10.75 6.13
CA GLU A 111 -27.80 -11.96 6.69
C GLU A 111 -28.15 -12.93 5.55
N LEU A 112 -27.85 -14.21 5.73
CA LEU A 112 -28.30 -15.28 4.85
C LEU A 112 -28.46 -16.59 5.59
N TRP A 113 -29.26 -17.49 5.02
CA TRP A 113 -29.29 -18.88 5.42
C TRP A 113 -28.45 -19.72 4.48
N ILE A 114 -27.66 -20.62 5.06
CA ILE A 114 -26.80 -21.53 4.31
C ILE A 114 -26.81 -22.91 4.94
N ARG A 115 -26.65 -23.93 4.10
CA ARG A 115 -26.44 -25.32 4.51
C ARG A 115 -25.58 -26.03 3.46
N GLY A 116 -24.65 -26.86 3.89
CA GLY A 116 -23.90 -27.77 3.02
C GLY A 116 -24.77 -28.90 2.47
N ASP A 117 -24.53 -29.35 1.25
CA ASP A 117 -25.15 -30.58 0.73
C ASP A 117 -24.31 -31.80 1.13
N GLN A 118 -24.73 -32.49 2.19
CA GLN A 118 -24.07 -33.72 2.67
C GLN A 118 -23.92 -34.79 1.58
N LYS A 119 -24.90 -34.91 0.67
CA LYS A 119 -24.88 -35.95 -0.37
C LYS A 119 -23.87 -35.65 -1.48
N ALA A 120 -23.76 -34.39 -1.89
CA ALA A 120 -22.77 -33.95 -2.87
C ALA A 120 -21.38 -33.71 -2.26
N GLY A 121 -21.31 -33.55 -0.93
CA GLY A 121 -20.16 -33.03 -0.21
C GLY A 121 -20.09 -31.50 -0.28
N TYR A 122 -19.35 -30.87 0.64
CA TYR A 122 -19.19 -29.43 0.70
C TYR A 122 -17.91 -29.04 1.44
N ALA A 123 -17.42 -27.82 1.22
CA ALA A 123 -16.39 -27.24 2.08
C ALA A 123 -17.06 -26.49 3.24
N ASP A 124 -16.49 -26.58 4.42
CA ASP A 124 -16.95 -25.87 5.62
C ASP A 124 -16.72 -24.35 5.56
N THR A 125 -16.09 -23.86 4.49
CA THR A 125 -15.82 -22.45 4.23
C THR A 125 -16.37 -21.99 2.88
N LEU A 126 -16.81 -20.74 2.82
CA LEU A 126 -17.30 -20.12 1.58
C LEU A 126 -16.97 -18.63 1.58
N LYS A 127 -16.35 -18.15 0.49
CA LYS A 127 -16.04 -16.73 0.32
C LYS A 127 -17.24 -15.99 -0.27
N LEU A 128 -17.65 -14.91 0.40
CA LEU A 128 -18.63 -13.95 -0.10
C LEU A 128 -17.93 -12.66 -0.50
N GLU A 129 -18.41 -12.02 -1.55
CA GLU A 129 -17.85 -10.76 -2.06
C GLU A 129 -18.98 -9.80 -2.42
N PHE A 130 -18.82 -8.53 -2.03
CA PHE A 130 -19.48 -7.43 -2.74
C PHE A 130 -18.48 -6.77 -3.67
N LYS A 131 -18.96 -6.25 -4.79
CA LYS A 131 -18.14 -5.53 -5.77
C LYS A 131 -18.78 -4.19 -6.09
N GLN A 132 -17.95 -3.17 -6.24
CA GLN A 132 -18.37 -1.83 -6.63
C GLN A 132 -17.30 -1.18 -7.52
N PRO A 133 -17.62 -0.13 -8.29
CA PRO A 133 -16.63 0.59 -9.06
C PRO A 133 -15.49 1.09 -8.19
N LEU A 134 -14.26 0.97 -8.70
CA LEU A 134 -13.12 1.63 -8.08
C LEU A 134 -13.18 3.12 -8.43
N THR A 135 -13.45 3.98 -7.45
CA THR A 135 -13.42 5.44 -7.61
C THR A 135 -12.05 5.89 -8.13
N GLN A 136 -12.03 6.71 -9.18
CA GLN A 136 -10.79 7.11 -9.90
C GLN A 136 -9.98 5.92 -10.47
N GLY A 137 -10.59 4.75 -10.61
CA GLY A 137 -10.04 3.61 -11.35
C GLY A 137 -10.38 3.66 -12.84
N PRO A 138 -9.70 2.85 -13.67
CA PRO A 138 -10.12 2.64 -15.07
C PRO A 138 -11.60 2.23 -15.16
N PRO A 139 -12.33 2.66 -16.21
CA PRO A 139 -13.73 2.26 -16.41
C PRO A 139 -13.90 0.74 -16.36
N GLY A 140 -14.91 0.27 -15.60
CA GLY A 140 -15.22 -1.14 -15.45
C GLY A 140 -14.36 -1.91 -14.44
N LEU A 141 -13.30 -1.31 -13.88
CA LEU A 141 -12.55 -1.93 -12.79
C LEU A 141 -13.36 -1.84 -11.49
N LEU A 142 -13.52 -2.98 -10.84
CA LEU A 142 -14.24 -3.10 -9.57
C LEU A 142 -13.25 -3.31 -8.43
N ARG A 143 -13.50 -2.66 -7.30
CA ARG A 143 -12.98 -3.09 -6.00
C ARG A 143 -13.94 -4.09 -5.39
N GLN A 144 -13.42 -4.96 -4.54
CA GLN A 144 -14.20 -5.96 -3.84
C GLN A 144 -13.92 -5.87 -2.35
N GLY A 145 -14.94 -6.08 -1.52
CA GLY A 145 -14.75 -6.43 -0.12
C GLY A 145 -15.29 -7.83 0.09
N SER A 146 -14.58 -8.62 0.88
CA SER A 146 -14.93 -10.02 1.04
C SER A 146 -15.00 -10.47 2.49
N TYR A 147 -15.72 -11.56 2.70
CA TYR A 147 -15.77 -12.27 3.97
C TYR A 147 -15.78 -13.78 3.71
N VAL A 148 -14.98 -14.53 4.47
CA VAL A 148 -15.00 -16.01 4.42
C VAL A 148 -15.86 -16.52 5.56
N ILE A 149 -17.03 -17.06 5.24
CA ILE A 149 -17.83 -17.85 6.19
C ILE A 149 -17.04 -19.11 6.53
N ARG A 150 -17.08 -19.52 7.80
CA ARG A 150 -16.44 -20.74 8.31
C ARG A 150 -17.42 -21.52 9.16
N GLY A 151 -17.20 -22.83 9.28
CA GLY A 151 -18.04 -23.71 10.10
C GLY A 151 -19.41 -23.98 9.49
N ILE A 152 -19.50 -24.01 8.15
CA ILE A 152 -20.72 -24.42 7.46
C ILE A 152 -20.97 -25.90 7.78
N THR A 153 -22.19 -26.23 8.18
CA THR A 153 -22.65 -27.61 8.44
C THR A 153 -23.69 -28.06 7.40
N ASP A 154 -24.10 -29.31 7.47
CA ASP A 154 -25.22 -29.87 6.72
C ASP A 154 -26.59 -29.60 7.38
N ASP A 155 -26.62 -28.76 8.43
CA ASP A 155 -27.82 -28.17 9.00
C ASP A 155 -28.02 -26.72 8.54
N TRP A 156 -29.27 -26.25 8.49
CA TRP A 156 -29.56 -24.86 8.16
C TRP A 156 -29.02 -23.92 9.23
N GLN A 157 -28.08 -23.07 8.82
CA GLN A 157 -27.49 -22.05 9.67
C GLN A 157 -27.87 -20.66 9.15
N ARG A 158 -28.30 -19.80 10.08
CA ARG A 158 -28.45 -18.37 9.80
C ARG A 158 -27.14 -17.67 10.11
N ILE A 159 -26.51 -17.12 9.08
CA ILE A 159 -25.23 -16.43 9.18
C ILE A 159 -25.49 -14.92 9.08
N ARG A 160 -24.91 -14.17 10.01
CA ARG A 160 -24.95 -12.71 10.04
C ARG A 160 -23.54 -12.16 10.03
N ILE A 161 -23.24 -11.30 9.07
CA ILE A 161 -21.90 -10.80 8.77
C ILE A 161 -21.91 -9.28 8.84
N PRO A 162 -21.13 -8.67 9.75
CA PRO A 162 -20.93 -7.24 9.76
C PRO A 162 -20.29 -6.75 8.46
N LEU A 163 -20.89 -5.73 7.84
CA LEU A 163 -20.42 -5.22 6.55
C LEU A 163 -19.05 -4.54 6.65
N ASN A 164 -18.71 -3.95 7.81
CA ASN A 164 -17.40 -3.34 8.06
C ASN A 164 -16.21 -4.32 8.01
N LEU A 165 -16.44 -5.64 8.11
CA LEU A 165 -15.40 -6.65 7.91
C LEU A 165 -15.04 -6.83 6.43
N MET A 166 -15.91 -6.44 5.50
CA MET A 166 -15.68 -6.47 4.06
C MET A 166 -14.93 -5.21 3.60
N ASN A 167 -13.72 -5.03 4.14
CA ASN A 167 -12.95 -3.79 4.15
C ASN A 167 -12.51 -3.22 2.77
N GLY A 168 -12.69 -3.96 1.68
CA GLY A 168 -12.47 -3.45 0.33
C GLY A 168 -13.67 -2.69 -0.27
N ILE A 169 -14.78 -2.58 0.46
CA ILE A 169 -15.91 -1.70 0.11
C ILE A 169 -15.85 -0.41 0.94
N ALA A 170 -15.74 0.75 0.30
CA ALA A 170 -15.55 2.00 1.06
C ALA A 170 -16.84 2.71 1.51
N ASP A 171 -17.86 2.84 0.66
CA ASP A 171 -19.05 3.65 0.97
C ASP A 171 -20.38 2.91 0.84
N TRP A 172 -20.35 1.62 0.46
CA TRP A 172 -21.52 0.77 0.25
C TRP A 172 -22.52 1.33 -0.78
N LYS A 173 -22.05 2.22 -1.66
CA LYS A 173 -22.84 2.78 -2.76
C LYS A 173 -22.49 2.08 -4.06
N GLN A 174 -23.39 2.16 -5.03
CA GLN A 174 -23.12 1.70 -6.40
C GLN A 174 -22.67 0.22 -6.45
N LEU A 175 -23.19 -0.62 -5.56
CA LEU A 175 -22.84 -2.05 -5.58
C LEU A 175 -23.29 -2.66 -6.90
N ARG A 176 -22.39 -3.45 -7.51
CA ARG A 176 -22.57 -4.08 -8.82
C ARG A 176 -22.84 -5.57 -8.74
N TRP A 177 -22.21 -6.23 -7.77
CA TRP A 177 -22.33 -7.68 -7.62
C TRP A 177 -22.29 -8.07 -6.15
N PHE A 178 -23.12 -9.06 -5.80
CA PHE A 178 -22.90 -9.94 -4.67
C PHE A 178 -22.46 -11.29 -5.23
N THR A 179 -21.37 -11.87 -4.76
CA THR A 179 -20.76 -13.09 -5.31
C THR A 179 -20.49 -14.10 -4.21
N LEU A 180 -20.84 -15.36 -4.47
CA LEU A 180 -20.32 -16.54 -3.77
C LEU A 180 -19.16 -17.09 -4.57
N ALA A 181 -17.94 -16.99 -4.03
CA ALA A 181 -16.73 -17.40 -4.70
C ALA A 181 -16.22 -18.74 -4.18
N LEU A 182 -16.19 -19.74 -5.06
CA LEU A 182 -15.66 -21.08 -4.83
C LEU A 182 -14.21 -21.12 -5.33
N GLN A 183 -13.28 -21.24 -4.40
CA GLN A 183 -11.84 -21.12 -4.68
C GLN A 183 -11.20 -22.51 -4.72
N PRO A 184 -10.86 -23.06 -5.90
CA PRO A 184 -10.39 -24.45 -6.01
C PRO A 184 -9.12 -24.71 -5.21
N ARG A 185 -8.23 -23.72 -5.10
CA ARG A 185 -6.97 -23.84 -4.35
C ARG A 185 -7.15 -23.82 -2.82
N ARG A 186 -8.31 -23.38 -2.33
CA ARG A 186 -8.66 -23.35 -0.89
C ARG A 186 -9.71 -24.38 -0.51
N SER A 187 -10.39 -24.97 -1.50
CA SER A 187 -11.43 -25.96 -1.27
C SER A 187 -10.80 -27.33 -1.01
N PRO A 188 -11.14 -28.00 0.09
CA PRO A 188 -10.78 -29.42 0.29
C PRO A 188 -11.53 -30.34 -0.70
N MET A 189 -12.58 -29.84 -1.34
CA MET A 189 -13.46 -30.60 -2.24
C MET A 189 -13.27 -30.18 -3.69
N SER A 190 -13.17 -31.15 -4.60
CA SER A 190 -13.16 -30.92 -6.05
C SER A 190 -14.56 -30.73 -6.64
N SER A 191 -15.61 -31.14 -5.93
CA SER A 191 -17.00 -30.89 -6.25
C SER A 191 -17.84 -30.89 -4.98
N GLY A 192 -18.99 -30.22 -5.00
CA GLY A 192 -19.90 -30.21 -3.87
C GLY A 192 -21.17 -29.42 -4.13
N GLY A 193 -21.93 -29.15 -3.07
CA GLY A 193 -23.13 -28.34 -3.14
C GLY A 193 -23.44 -27.55 -1.88
N TYR A 194 -24.19 -26.46 -2.06
CA TYR A 194 -24.69 -25.61 -1.00
C TYR A 194 -26.16 -25.27 -1.25
N TRP A 195 -26.92 -25.20 -0.17
CA TRP A 195 -28.26 -24.65 -0.14
C TRP A 195 -28.18 -23.24 0.44
N LEU A 196 -28.87 -22.30 -0.19
CA LEU A 196 -28.90 -20.90 0.21
C LEU A 196 -30.33 -20.41 0.24
N ASP A 197 -30.60 -19.55 1.22
CA ASP A 197 -31.90 -18.95 1.37
C ASP A 197 -31.81 -17.55 2.00
N ASP A 198 -32.81 -16.69 1.75
CA ASP A 198 -32.94 -15.31 2.25
C ASP A 198 -31.64 -14.50 2.34
N ILE A 199 -31.11 -14.05 1.21
CA ILE A 199 -29.99 -13.09 1.20
C ILE A 199 -30.56 -11.70 1.46
N VAL A 200 -30.24 -11.12 2.62
CA VAL A 200 -30.84 -9.88 3.10
C VAL A 200 -29.77 -8.94 3.66
N LEU A 201 -29.87 -7.65 3.36
CA LEU A 201 -29.12 -6.61 4.08
C LEU A 201 -29.99 -6.10 5.22
N ILE A 202 -29.46 -6.01 6.44
CA ILE A 202 -30.22 -5.60 7.62
C ILE A 202 -29.54 -4.44 8.34
N LYS A 203 -30.33 -3.68 9.09
CA LYS A 203 -29.86 -2.62 9.98
C LYS A 203 -30.08 -3.04 11.43
N THR A 204 -29.01 -3.38 12.13
CA THR A 204 -29.04 -3.77 13.54
C THR A 204 -28.82 -2.57 14.47
N GLY A 205 -28.18 -1.50 13.97
CA GLY A 205 -27.74 -0.36 14.78
C GLY A 205 -26.43 -0.64 15.55
N GLN A 206 -25.82 -1.82 15.36
CA GLN A 206 -24.60 -2.24 16.03
C GLN A 206 -23.61 -2.85 15.03
N PRO A 207 -23.00 -2.03 14.14
CA PRO A 207 -22.13 -2.52 13.07
C PRO A 207 -20.89 -3.30 13.58
N GLY A 208 -20.49 -3.12 14.85
CA GLY A 208 -19.24 -3.67 15.36
C GLY A 208 -18.01 -2.84 14.91
N PRO A 209 -16.79 -3.35 15.13
CA PRO A 209 -15.56 -2.61 14.87
C PRO A 209 -15.20 -2.54 13.37
N SER A 210 -14.58 -1.44 12.96
CA SER A 210 -14.14 -1.17 11.59
C SER A 210 -12.63 -1.04 11.47
N ILE A 211 -12.10 -1.21 10.25
CA ILE A 211 -10.70 -0.88 9.94
C ILE A 211 -10.42 0.62 10.06
N LEU A 212 -11.47 1.45 10.07
CA LEU A 212 -11.40 2.90 10.22
C LEU A 212 -11.53 3.36 11.69
N ASP A 213 -11.74 2.43 12.63
CA ASP A 213 -11.83 2.79 14.03
C ASP A 213 -10.50 3.40 14.50
N PRO A 214 -10.53 4.56 15.16
CA PRO A 214 -9.31 5.20 15.63
C PRO A 214 -8.73 4.40 16.79
N VAL A 215 -7.40 4.35 16.87
CA VAL A 215 -6.74 3.88 18.09
C VAL A 215 -6.96 4.88 19.20
N ILE A 216 -7.41 4.38 20.35
CA ILE A 216 -7.51 5.19 21.57
C ILE A 216 -6.12 5.29 22.19
N THR A 217 -5.62 6.52 22.31
CA THR A 217 -4.32 6.86 22.91
C THR A 217 -4.53 7.62 24.22
N PRO A 218 -4.78 6.90 25.34
CA PRO A 218 -5.14 7.54 26.61
C PRO A 218 -4.01 8.40 27.18
N SER A 219 -2.76 7.95 27.07
CA SER A 219 -1.60 8.70 27.58
C SER A 219 -1.40 9.98 26.77
N LYS A 220 -1.56 9.91 25.45
CA LYS A 220 -1.50 11.08 24.58
C LYS A 220 -2.62 12.08 24.86
N SER A 221 -3.83 11.58 25.08
CA SER A 221 -4.99 12.41 25.43
C SER A 221 -4.79 13.12 26.77
N ALA A 222 -4.30 12.40 27.78
CA ALA A 222 -3.98 12.96 29.09
C ALA A 222 -2.86 14.01 28.99
N TRP A 223 -1.78 13.71 28.27
CA TRP A 223 -0.68 14.63 28.02
C TRP A 223 -1.17 15.90 27.31
N GLY A 224 -2.01 15.76 26.28
CA GLY A 224 -2.61 16.89 25.58
C GLY A 224 -3.47 17.76 26.50
N ASN A 225 -4.34 17.15 27.31
CA ASN A 225 -5.21 17.86 28.23
C ASN A 225 -4.43 18.62 29.32
N GLN A 226 -3.38 18.01 29.87
CA GLN A 226 -2.51 18.64 30.87
C GLN A 226 -1.76 19.85 30.31
N ASN A 227 -1.47 19.85 29.01
CA ASN A 227 -0.69 20.89 28.33
C ASN A 227 -1.54 21.86 27.51
N GLY A 228 -2.84 21.99 27.81
CA GLY A 228 -3.71 23.01 27.21
C GLY A 228 -4.27 22.67 25.82
N GLY A 229 -4.22 21.40 25.42
CA GLY A 229 -4.78 20.89 24.17
C GLY A 229 -3.85 21.03 22.96
N ARG A 230 -4.32 20.55 21.80
CA ARG A 230 -3.50 20.32 20.59
C ARG A 230 -2.69 21.53 20.12
N VAL A 231 -3.26 22.73 20.18
CA VAL A 231 -2.58 23.96 19.74
C VAL A 231 -1.48 24.36 20.72
N ALA A 232 -1.76 24.30 22.02
CA ALA A 232 -0.82 24.65 23.07
C ALA A 232 0.34 23.65 23.21
N THR A 233 0.14 22.39 22.78
CA THR A 233 1.19 21.38 22.78
C THR A 233 2.23 21.53 21.68
N GLN A 234 2.00 22.35 20.65
CA GLN A 234 2.87 22.38 19.47
C GLN A 234 4.25 22.98 19.73
N PRO A 235 4.39 24.07 20.52
CA PRO A 235 5.70 24.50 21.01
C PRO A 235 6.42 23.43 21.85
N LEU A 236 5.69 22.61 22.59
CA LEU A 236 6.28 21.52 23.39
C LEU A 236 6.81 20.39 22.49
N ILE A 237 6.04 20.02 21.46
CA ILE A 237 6.47 19.06 20.44
C ILE A 237 7.72 19.60 19.74
N GLN A 238 7.70 20.86 19.30
CA GLN A 238 8.83 21.49 18.63
C GLN A 238 10.08 21.54 19.53
N ALA A 239 9.92 21.78 20.84
CA ALA A 239 11.03 21.79 21.79
C ALA A 239 11.73 20.42 21.93
N ARG A 240 11.03 19.33 21.62
CA ARG A 240 11.61 17.97 21.58
C ARG A 240 12.42 17.69 20.32
N LEU A 241 12.30 18.49 19.26
CA LEU A 241 13.03 18.32 18.00
C LEU A 241 14.46 18.88 18.11
N ALA A 242 15.46 18.24 17.53
CA ALA A 242 16.88 18.65 17.63
C ALA A 242 17.20 20.01 16.98
N GLY A 243 16.37 20.49 16.06
CA GLY A 243 16.59 21.78 15.42
C GLY A 243 15.40 22.25 14.60
N TRP A 244 15.56 23.44 14.01
CA TRP A 244 14.55 24.08 13.18
C TRP A 244 15.24 24.90 12.07
N PRO A 245 14.69 24.98 10.84
CA PRO A 245 15.31 25.78 9.79
C PRO A 245 15.33 27.26 10.20
N LYS A 246 16.32 28.02 9.71
CA LYS A 246 16.42 29.48 9.92
C LYS A 246 15.92 30.23 8.70
N ARG A 247 16.18 29.69 7.51
CA ARG A 247 15.73 30.20 6.22
C ARG A 247 14.77 29.21 5.59
N LEU A 248 13.72 29.73 4.97
CA LEU A 248 12.79 28.92 4.19
C LEU A 248 13.49 28.43 2.91
N THR A 249 14.17 29.32 2.20
CA THR A 249 14.83 29.00 0.94
C THR A 249 16.30 29.40 0.98
N VAL A 250 17.11 28.66 0.21
CA VAL A 250 18.52 28.97 -0.07
C VAL A 250 18.60 29.44 -1.51
N ASP A 251 19.34 30.53 -1.76
CA ASP A 251 19.58 30.97 -3.13
C ASP A 251 20.40 29.92 -3.88
N TRP A 252 19.99 29.57 -5.10
CA TRP A 252 20.70 28.60 -5.93
C TRP A 252 22.15 29.02 -6.20
N ALA A 253 22.46 30.33 -6.17
CA ALA A 253 23.81 30.85 -6.31
C ALA A 253 24.74 30.50 -5.12
N GLU A 254 24.18 30.16 -3.95
CA GLU A 254 24.94 29.66 -2.80
C GLU A 254 25.32 28.17 -2.94
N LEU A 255 24.70 27.45 -3.88
CA LEU A 255 24.99 26.03 -4.08
C LEU A 255 26.30 25.85 -4.86
N PRO A 256 27.18 24.90 -4.47
CA PRO A 256 28.45 24.71 -5.16
C PRO A 256 28.30 24.43 -6.66
N ALA A 257 29.13 25.09 -7.47
CA ALA A 257 29.14 24.90 -8.93
C ALA A 257 29.71 23.54 -9.34
N ASN A 258 30.61 22.96 -8.53
CA ASN A 258 31.12 21.60 -8.74
C ASN A 258 30.05 20.57 -8.33
N ASP A 259 29.85 19.54 -9.17
CA ASP A 259 28.80 18.53 -8.99
C ASP A 259 29.00 17.69 -7.73
N GLN A 260 30.23 17.26 -7.46
CA GLN A 260 30.52 16.50 -6.24
C GLN A 260 30.28 17.36 -4.99
N ALA A 261 30.81 18.58 -4.96
CA ALA A 261 30.62 19.50 -3.83
C ALA A 261 29.13 19.86 -3.62
N PHE A 262 28.33 19.94 -4.70
CA PHE A 262 26.89 20.14 -4.61
C PHE A 262 26.19 18.95 -3.95
N LEU A 263 26.54 17.72 -4.32
CA LEU A 263 25.97 16.52 -3.73
C LEU A 263 26.40 16.33 -2.26
N GLU A 264 27.66 16.65 -1.92
CA GLU A 264 28.13 16.67 -0.54
C GLU A 264 27.41 17.74 0.30
N ARG A 265 27.12 18.91 -0.29
CA ARG A 265 26.29 19.94 0.35
C ARG A 265 24.86 19.46 0.57
N LEU A 266 24.26 18.82 -0.43
CA LEU A 266 22.91 18.25 -0.31
C LEU A 266 22.86 17.19 0.78
N ALA A 267 23.84 16.29 0.85
CA ALA A 267 23.91 15.26 1.89
C ALA A 267 23.97 15.86 3.30
N ARG A 268 24.80 16.91 3.47
CA ARG A 268 24.93 17.64 4.74
C ARG A 268 23.63 18.32 5.15
N ASP A 269 22.97 19.00 4.22
CA ASP A 269 21.71 19.71 4.51
C ASP A 269 20.57 18.73 4.80
N THR A 270 20.44 17.65 4.03
CA THR A 270 19.43 16.60 4.28
C THR A 270 19.64 15.92 5.63
N TRP A 271 20.88 15.54 5.99
CA TRP A 271 21.17 15.00 7.32
C TRP A 271 20.83 15.99 8.44
N ARG A 272 21.16 17.28 8.26
CA ARG A 272 20.77 18.32 9.23
C ARG A 272 19.25 18.35 9.44
N GLY A 273 18.47 18.19 8.37
CA GLY A 273 17.01 18.09 8.45
C GLY A 273 16.50 16.85 9.18
N LEU A 274 16.98 15.68 8.77
CA LEU A 274 16.63 14.40 9.42
C LEU A 274 16.97 14.43 10.90
N ALA A 275 18.20 14.83 11.25
CA ALA A 275 18.61 14.96 12.65
C ALA A 275 17.79 16.02 13.40
N ALA A 276 17.47 17.16 12.77
CA ALA A 276 16.68 18.23 13.37
C ALA A 276 15.25 17.79 13.71
N PHE A 277 14.62 16.98 12.86
CA PHE A 277 13.23 16.54 13.02
C PHE A 277 13.07 15.16 13.67
N THR A 278 14.14 14.64 14.30
CA THR A 278 14.07 13.48 15.18
C THR A 278 13.80 13.92 16.62
N ASP A 279 12.86 13.24 17.27
CA ASP A 279 12.57 13.41 18.69
C ASP A 279 13.81 13.09 19.54
N ARG A 280 14.27 14.06 20.34
CA ARG A 280 15.51 13.92 21.13
C ARG A 280 15.40 12.87 22.22
N GLU A 281 14.22 12.64 22.77
CA GLU A 281 14.07 11.73 23.91
C GLU A 281 13.98 10.28 23.46
N HIS A 282 13.18 9.99 22.43
CA HIS A 282 12.94 8.64 21.96
C HIS A 282 13.73 8.26 20.70
N GLY A 283 14.41 9.21 20.06
CA GLY A 283 15.19 8.93 18.87
C GLY A 283 14.32 8.49 17.68
N LEU A 284 13.08 8.96 17.60
CA LEU A 284 12.14 8.64 16.52
C LEU A 284 11.99 9.84 15.57
N PRO A 285 12.18 9.66 14.24
CA PRO A 285 11.96 10.73 13.27
C PRO A 285 10.47 11.04 13.16
N LEU A 286 10.09 12.31 13.13
CA LEU A 286 8.72 12.70 12.80
C LEU A 286 8.44 12.32 11.34
N ASP A 287 7.26 11.76 11.07
CA ASP A 287 6.86 11.33 9.73
C ASP A 287 6.80 12.51 8.75
N THR A 288 6.14 13.59 9.16
CA THR A 288 5.88 14.76 8.33
C THR A 288 6.06 16.04 9.14
N VAL A 289 6.89 16.95 8.62
CA VAL A 289 7.00 18.33 9.10
C VAL A 289 6.53 19.28 8.01
N ARG A 290 5.50 20.07 8.30
CA ARG A 290 4.94 21.06 7.36
C ARG A 290 5.31 22.47 7.77
N LEU A 291 5.93 23.21 6.86
CA LEU A 291 6.29 24.62 7.07
C LEU A 291 5.25 25.59 6.50
N ASN A 292 4.38 25.15 5.60
CA ASN A 292 3.35 25.99 4.98
C ASN A 292 3.89 27.30 4.37
N GLY A 293 5.12 27.27 3.85
CA GLY A 293 5.76 28.45 3.24
C GLY A 293 6.29 29.48 4.25
N ALA A 294 6.40 29.14 5.52
CA ALA A 294 7.02 29.99 6.54
C ALA A 294 7.93 29.17 7.45
N VAL A 295 9.05 29.77 7.90
CA VAL A 295 9.91 29.12 8.88
C VAL A 295 9.18 29.02 10.22
N ILE A 296 8.40 30.02 10.63
CA ILE A 296 7.63 29.93 11.87
C ILE A 296 6.41 29.05 11.57
N PRO A 297 6.30 27.86 12.18
CA PRO A 297 5.19 26.95 11.87
C PRO A 297 3.89 27.57 12.35
N GLU A 298 2.83 27.43 11.54
CA GLU A 298 1.48 27.55 12.11
C GLU A 298 1.29 26.47 13.17
N PRO A 299 0.50 26.71 14.24
CA PRO A 299 0.37 25.81 15.39
C PRO A 299 -0.22 24.41 15.11
N THR A 300 -0.35 23.99 13.85
CA THR A 300 -0.95 22.70 13.48
C THR A 300 -0.10 21.92 12.46
N GLY A 301 1.10 22.41 12.14
CA GLY A 301 1.97 21.84 11.10
C GLY A 301 2.82 20.64 11.52
N LEU A 302 2.98 20.39 12.84
CA LEU A 302 3.78 19.29 13.37
C LEU A 302 2.90 18.08 13.70
N GLY A 303 3.19 16.95 13.06
CA GLY A 303 2.68 15.64 13.43
C GLY A 303 3.71 14.92 14.30
N ASP A 304 3.38 14.68 15.56
CA ASP A 304 4.19 13.94 16.54
C ASP A 304 3.96 12.43 16.45
N TYR A 305 4.06 11.91 15.24
CA TYR A 305 3.95 10.49 14.96
C TYR A 305 5.02 10.06 13.97
N THR A 306 5.31 8.77 13.95
CA THR A 306 6.22 8.11 13.02
C THR A 306 5.62 6.82 12.49
N ASN A 307 6.23 6.25 11.45
CA ASN A 307 5.90 4.94 10.92
C ASN A 307 7.11 4.00 10.97
N VAL A 308 6.87 2.70 10.88
CA VAL A 308 7.91 1.69 11.04
C VAL A 308 8.95 1.72 9.91
N THR A 309 8.54 2.05 8.67
CA THR A 309 9.47 2.32 7.57
C THR A 309 10.44 3.45 7.93
N ASN A 310 9.95 4.58 8.46
CA ASN A 310 10.78 5.73 8.82
C ASN A 310 11.78 5.37 9.92
N ILE A 311 11.39 4.55 10.90
CA ILE A 311 12.32 4.07 11.93
C ILE A 311 13.43 3.23 11.28
N GLY A 312 13.05 2.26 10.42
CA GLY A 312 14.01 1.44 9.67
C GLY A 312 14.98 2.26 8.83
N LEU A 313 14.47 3.23 8.07
CA LEU A 313 15.29 4.10 7.25
C LEU A 313 16.15 5.05 8.09
N TYR A 314 15.69 5.55 9.23
CA TYR A 314 16.50 6.38 10.11
C TYR A 314 17.70 5.62 10.69
N LEU A 315 17.55 4.32 10.98
CA LEU A 315 18.69 3.48 11.35
C LEU A 315 19.76 3.47 10.24
N ILE A 316 19.34 3.40 8.97
CA ILE A 316 20.22 3.47 7.81
C ILE A 316 20.80 4.89 7.66
N ASP A 317 20.00 5.94 7.88
CA ASP A 317 20.44 7.34 7.79
C ASP A 317 21.57 7.64 8.77
N VAL A 318 21.52 7.12 10.00
CA VAL A 318 22.59 7.31 10.98
C VAL A 318 23.89 6.64 10.50
N VAL A 319 23.80 5.45 9.90
CA VAL A 319 24.96 4.78 9.30
C VAL A 319 25.47 5.58 8.10
N ALA A 320 24.59 6.01 7.20
CA ALA A 320 24.91 6.83 6.04
C ALA A 320 25.61 8.14 6.44
N ALA A 321 25.12 8.83 7.47
CA ALA A 321 25.72 10.05 7.99
C ALA A 321 27.12 9.83 8.57
N ARG A 322 27.35 8.68 9.23
CA ARG A 322 28.70 8.30 9.70
C ARG A 322 29.63 8.06 8.52
N GLU A 323 29.21 7.29 7.53
CA GLU A 323 30.03 6.96 6.35
C GLU A 323 30.37 8.20 5.52
N LEU A 324 29.43 9.15 5.43
CA LEU A 324 29.64 10.47 4.80
C LEU A 324 30.50 11.43 5.66
N GLY A 325 30.94 11.02 6.85
CA GLY A 325 31.73 11.86 7.76
C GLY A 325 30.95 13.04 8.36
N LEU A 326 29.61 12.98 8.36
CA LEU A 326 28.74 14.02 8.91
C LEU A 326 28.59 13.93 10.44
N ILE A 327 28.80 12.73 11.00
CA ILE A 327 28.82 12.46 12.44
C ILE A 327 29.94 11.48 12.79
N SER A 328 30.36 11.50 14.06
CA SER A 328 31.36 10.54 14.56
C SER A 328 30.76 9.14 14.77
N ALA A 329 31.62 8.11 14.81
CA ALA A 329 31.20 6.75 15.14
C ALA A 329 30.51 6.65 16.52
N LYS A 330 31.00 7.42 17.51
CA LYS A 330 30.43 7.48 18.86
C LYS A 330 29.03 8.10 18.85
N GLU A 331 28.83 9.17 18.07
CA GLU A 331 27.51 9.78 17.93
C GLU A 331 26.53 8.84 17.21
N ALA A 332 26.98 8.16 16.16
CA ALA A 332 26.18 7.17 15.45
C ALA A 332 25.72 6.04 16.38
N GLU A 333 26.63 5.44 17.15
CA GLU A 333 26.30 4.40 18.13
C GLU A 333 25.30 4.90 19.18
N SER A 334 25.47 6.12 19.69
CA SER A 334 24.55 6.71 20.67
C SER A 334 23.14 6.92 20.11
N ARG A 335 23.02 7.47 18.89
CA ARG A 335 21.73 7.68 18.22
C ARG A 335 21.02 6.36 17.94
N LEU A 336 21.74 5.37 17.41
CA LEU A 336 21.22 4.03 17.14
C LEU A 336 20.76 3.35 18.43
N THR A 337 21.55 3.45 19.49
CA THR A 337 21.18 2.90 20.81
C THR A 337 19.88 3.50 21.31
N ASN A 338 19.70 4.82 21.22
CA ASN A 338 18.48 5.49 21.65
C ASN A 338 17.24 5.00 20.88
N THR A 339 17.33 4.89 19.54
CA THR A 339 16.23 4.37 18.73
C THR A 339 15.92 2.90 19.05
N LEU A 340 16.94 2.07 19.28
CA LEU A 340 16.77 0.67 19.67
C LEU A 340 16.18 0.53 21.09
N ASP A 341 16.53 1.43 22.02
CA ASP A 341 15.92 1.50 23.35
C ASP A 341 14.42 1.81 23.28
N THR A 342 14.02 2.62 22.33
CA THR A 342 12.61 2.89 22.05
C THR A 342 11.91 1.69 21.42
N LEU A 343 12.53 1.05 20.43
CA LEU A 343 11.97 -0.15 19.78
C LEU A 343 11.71 -1.31 20.77
N ASP A 344 12.50 -1.41 21.84
CA ASP A 344 12.29 -2.40 22.91
C ASP A 344 11.07 -2.09 23.80
N LYS A 345 10.56 -0.85 23.77
CA LYS A 345 9.43 -0.39 24.60
C LYS A 345 8.11 -0.32 23.84
N LEU A 346 8.14 -0.23 22.50
CA LEU A 346 6.92 -0.10 21.71
C LEU A 346 6.04 -1.35 21.84
N GLU A 347 4.72 -1.14 21.89
CA GLU A 347 3.74 -2.23 21.81
C GLU A 347 3.92 -2.99 20.48
N THR A 348 3.90 -4.32 20.53
CA THR A 348 3.98 -5.18 19.34
C THR A 348 2.86 -6.23 19.35
N TRP A 349 2.59 -6.81 18.18
CA TRP A 349 1.68 -7.94 18.03
C TRP A 349 2.40 -9.08 17.31
N GLN A 350 2.53 -10.23 17.99
CA GLN A 350 3.25 -11.41 17.47
C GLN A 350 4.64 -11.07 16.90
N GLY A 351 5.40 -10.23 17.61
CA GLY A 351 6.74 -9.81 17.21
C GLY A 351 6.79 -8.66 16.21
N PHE A 352 5.68 -8.30 15.56
CA PHE A 352 5.59 -7.19 14.61
C PHE A 352 5.16 -5.89 15.27
N PHE A 353 5.64 -4.78 14.72
CA PHE A 353 5.20 -3.44 15.09
C PHE A 353 3.93 -3.04 14.35
N TYR A 354 3.15 -2.18 14.99
CA TYR A 354 2.07 -1.45 14.37
C TYR A 354 2.61 -0.41 13.40
N ASN A 355 1.84 -0.10 12.36
CA ASN A 355 2.31 0.78 11.29
C ASN A 355 2.74 2.17 11.78
N TYR A 356 2.04 2.72 12.78
CA TYR A 356 2.29 4.06 13.32
C TYR A 356 2.32 4.11 14.84
N TYR A 357 3.17 5.00 15.37
CA TYR A 357 3.31 5.33 16.79
C TYR A 357 3.39 6.84 17.00
N ASP A 358 2.91 7.29 18.15
CA ASP A 358 3.14 8.64 18.66
C ASP A 358 4.58 8.77 19.19
N THR A 359 5.31 9.81 18.77
CA THR A 359 6.72 9.99 19.13
C THR A 359 6.93 10.54 20.54
N THR A 360 5.88 11.04 21.18
CA THR A 360 5.95 11.65 22.53
C THR A 360 5.60 10.66 23.64
N THR A 361 4.67 9.76 23.40
CA THR A 361 4.10 8.83 24.39
C THR A 361 4.34 7.37 24.06
N LEU A 362 4.85 7.08 22.85
CA LEU A 362 5.12 5.73 22.35
C LEU A 362 3.88 4.85 22.17
N GLU A 363 2.67 5.41 22.37
CA GLU A 363 1.42 4.72 22.09
C GLU A 363 1.29 4.48 20.59
N ARG A 364 0.88 3.26 20.21
CA ARG A 364 0.51 2.99 18.81
C ARG A 364 -0.65 3.89 18.41
N THR A 365 -0.65 4.33 17.15
CA THR A 365 -1.73 5.14 16.56
C THR A 365 -2.41 4.41 15.40
N SER A 366 -2.02 3.16 15.15
CA SER A 366 -2.63 2.27 14.16
C SER A 366 -2.98 0.90 14.76
N HIS A 367 -4.00 0.25 14.18
CA HIS A 367 -4.32 -1.17 14.41
C HIS A 367 -3.68 -2.10 13.36
N PHE A 368 -2.98 -1.53 12.39
CA PHE A 368 -2.50 -2.24 11.21
C PHE A 368 -1.05 -2.69 11.38
N LEU A 369 -0.77 -3.94 11.03
CA LEU A 369 0.59 -4.47 10.84
C LEU A 369 0.85 -4.52 9.34
N SER A 370 1.92 -3.86 8.90
CA SER A 370 2.25 -3.74 7.48
C SER A 370 3.46 -4.60 7.13
N PHE A 371 3.31 -5.44 6.10
CA PHE A 371 4.40 -6.28 5.63
C PHE A 371 5.60 -5.46 5.14
N VAL A 372 5.35 -4.39 4.37
CA VAL A 372 6.41 -3.59 3.76
C VAL A 372 7.11 -2.75 4.81
N ASP A 373 6.38 -2.19 5.78
CA ASP A 373 7.02 -1.39 6.83
C ASP A 373 7.91 -2.24 7.73
N SER A 374 7.46 -3.44 8.11
CA SER A 374 8.31 -4.42 8.82
C SER A 374 9.55 -4.78 8.02
N ALA A 375 9.42 -5.00 6.70
CA ALA A 375 10.56 -5.33 5.85
C ALA A 375 11.63 -4.22 5.84
N TRP A 376 11.22 -2.95 5.82
CA TRP A 376 12.15 -1.82 5.87
C TRP A 376 12.80 -1.64 7.25
N LEU A 377 12.09 -1.94 8.33
CA LEU A 377 12.70 -2.03 9.67
C LEU A 377 13.74 -3.14 9.72
N SER A 378 13.40 -4.34 9.26
CA SER A 378 14.33 -5.46 9.13
C SER A 378 15.57 -5.08 8.31
N ALA A 379 15.40 -4.37 7.19
CA ALA A 379 16.52 -3.90 6.38
C ALA A 379 17.44 -2.92 7.13
N GLY A 380 16.86 -1.96 7.85
CA GLY A 380 17.62 -1.03 8.70
C GLY A 380 18.41 -1.76 9.80
N LEU A 381 17.79 -2.73 10.46
CA LEU A 381 18.43 -3.56 11.48
C LEU A 381 19.59 -4.40 10.89
N MET A 382 19.45 -4.94 9.68
CA MET A 382 20.52 -5.65 8.98
C MET A 382 21.70 -4.74 8.66
N VAL A 383 21.44 -3.52 8.17
CA VAL A 383 22.50 -2.53 7.91
C VAL A 383 23.24 -2.17 9.21
N VAL A 384 22.52 -1.91 10.30
CA VAL A 384 23.15 -1.62 11.61
C VAL A 384 23.95 -2.82 12.11
N ARG A 385 23.39 -4.03 12.02
CA ARG A 385 24.06 -5.27 12.44
C ARG A 385 25.43 -5.45 11.78
N ASN A 386 25.55 -5.12 10.50
CA ASN A 386 26.79 -5.30 9.73
C ASN A 386 27.72 -4.07 9.78
N SER A 387 27.25 -2.92 10.25
CA SER A 387 28.02 -1.66 10.29
C SER A 387 28.43 -1.23 11.70
N VAL A 388 27.78 -1.72 12.75
CA VAL A 388 28.03 -1.39 14.16
C VAL A 388 28.06 -2.68 15.01
N PRO A 389 29.22 -3.34 15.13
CA PRO A 389 29.35 -4.64 15.81
C PRO A 389 28.82 -4.67 17.25
N GLN A 390 28.91 -3.55 17.97
CA GLN A 390 28.40 -3.40 19.34
C GLN A 390 26.89 -3.63 19.45
N LEU A 391 26.14 -3.33 18.38
CA LEU A 391 24.68 -3.44 18.34
C LEU A 391 24.19 -4.69 17.60
N ALA A 392 25.11 -5.50 17.06
CA ALA A 392 24.79 -6.63 16.20
C ALA A 392 23.88 -7.66 16.88
N GLN A 393 24.18 -8.05 18.11
CA GLN A 393 23.37 -9.06 18.83
C GLN A 393 21.95 -8.54 19.12
N ARG A 394 21.81 -7.25 19.44
CA ARG A 394 20.49 -6.63 19.68
C ARG A 394 19.69 -6.58 18.39
N CYS A 395 20.30 -6.16 17.28
CA CYS A 395 19.66 -6.16 15.96
C CYS A 395 19.23 -7.58 15.55
N THR A 396 20.05 -8.60 15.79
CA THR A 396 19.68 -10.01 15.54
C THR A 396 18.41 -10.40 16.29
N ARG A 397 18.29 -10.08 17.60
CA ARG A 397 17.05 -10.38 18.36
C ARG A 397 15.82 -9.71 17.76
N LEU A 398 15.96 -8.45 17.30
CA LEU A 398 14.86 -7.69 16.70
C LEU A 398 14.50 -8.15 15.29
N ILE A 399 15.44 -8.75 14.54
CA ILE A 399 15.18 -9.39 13.24
C ILE A 399 14.53 -10.76 13.44
N ASP A 400 14.97 -11.53 14.43
CA ASP A 400 14.50 -12.90 14.66
C ASP A 400 13.07 -12.96 15.23
N ARG A 401 12.60 -11.89 15.90
CA ARG A 401 11.20 -11.82 16.37
C ARG A 401 10.17 -11.66 15.25
N GLU A 402 10.56 -11.14 14.09
CA GLU A 402 9.66 -10.91 12.95
C GLU A 402 9.58 -12.18 12.11
N ASP A 403 8.50 -12.96 12.27
CA ASP A 403 8.25 -14.19 11.51
C ASP A 403 7.36 -13.92 10.29
N TYR A 404 7.97 -13.75 9.12
CA TYR A 404 7.27 -13.38 7.89
C TYR A 404 6.33 -14.47 7.37
N ARG A 405 6.34 -15.69 7.92
CA ARG A 405 5.26 -16.67 7.68
C ARG A 405 3.88 -16.10 8.02
N PHE A 406 3.81 -15.17 8.97
CA PHE A 406 2.59 -14.45 9.33
C PHE A 406 1.93 -13.76 8.13
N PHE A 407 2.74 -13.14 7.25
CA PHE A 407 2.26 -12.45 6.06
C PHE A 407 2.15 -13.35 4.83
N TYR A 408 2.68 -14.57 4.86
CA TYR A 408 2.70 -15.44 3.70
C TYR A 408 1.38 -16.21 3.55
N ASP A 409 0.80 -16.16 2.35
CA ASP A 409 -0.32 -17.00 1.99
C ASP A 409 0.18 -18.29 1.32
N PRO A 410 0.12 -19.46 1.97
CA PRO A 410 0.63 -20.70 1.37
C PRO A 410 -0.19 -21.17 0.17
N VAL A 411 -1.43 -20.68 0.00
CA VAL A 411 -2.31 -21.07 -1.11
C VAL A 411 -2.12 -20.16 -2.31
N GLU A 412 -2.05 -18.85 -2.09
CA GLU A 412 -1.79 -17.89 -3.16
C GLU A 412 -0.32 -17.76 -3.50
N GLN A 413 0.55 -18.19 -2.59
CA GLN A 413 2.02 -18.14 -2.65
C GLN A 413 2.54 -16.71 -2.79
N VAL A 414 1.85 -15.76 -2.18
CA VAL A 414 2.19 -14.33 -2.16
C VAL A 414 2.03 -13.76 -0.75
N MET A 415 2.73 -12.65 -0.50
CA MET A 415 2.64 -11.94 0.76
C MET A 415 1.35 -11.12 0.81
N MET A 416 0.65 -11.14 1.94
CA MET A 416 -0.46 -10.25 2.20
C MET A 416 0.02 -8.81 2.35
N HIS A 417 -0.87 -7.85 2.10
CA HIS A 417 -0.56 -6.44 2.30
C HIS A 417 -0.36 -6.13 3.79
N GLY A 418 -1.26 -6.62 4.64
CA GLY A 418 -1.06 -6.63 6.09
C GLY A 418 -2.26 -7.15 6.87
N TYR A 419 -2.31 -6.82 8.16
CA TYR A 419 -3.25 -7.39 9.13
C TYR A 419 -3.82 -6.34 10.08
N TYR A 420 -5.13 -6.37 10.33
CA TYR A 420 -5.84 -5.50 11.27
C TYR A 420 -6.05 -6.24 12.59
N VAL A 421 -5.31 -5.83 13.63
CA VAL A 421 -5.32 -6.48 14.96
C VAL A 421 -6.65 -6.31 15.67
N ASN A 422 -7.36 -5.20 15.48
CA ASN A 422 -8.67 -4.95 16.09
C ASN A 422 -9.81 -5.79 15.49
N LEU A 423 -9.64 -6.33 14.27
CA LEU A 423 -10.64 -7.14 13.58
C LEU A 423 -10.26 -8.62 13.45
N PRO A 424 -9.19 -9.05 14.14
CA PRO A 424 -8.31 -10.15 13.74
C PRO A 424 -8.40 -10.58 12.25
N TYR A 425 -8.24 -9.62 11.32
CA TYR A 425 -8.50 -9.84 9.90
C TYR A 425 -7.34 -9.42 9.00
N ARG A 426 -7.07 -10.22 7.98
CA ARG A 426 -6.13 -9.87 6.90
C ARG A 426 -6.74 -8.80 5.98
N SER A 427 -5.93 -7.88 5.48
CA SER A 427 -6.35 -6.94 4.44
C SER A 427 -6.74 -7.66 3.14
N GLU A 428 -7.73 -7.15 2.40
CA GLU A 428 -8.16 -7.73 1.11
C GLU A 428 -7.01 -7.82 0.07
N TYR A 429 -5.97 -7.01 0.20
CA TYR A 429 -4.89 -6.88 -0.76
C TYR A 429 -3.68 -7.79 -0.46
N SER A 430 -2.89 -8.05 -1.50
CA SER A 430 -1.65 -8.83 -1.44
C SER A 430 -0.60 -8.22 -2.36
N TYR A 431 0.67 -8.36 -2.00
CA TYR A 431 1.80 -7.97 -2.83
C TYR A 431 2.09 -9.06 -3.86
N GLY A 432 1.43 -8.92 -5.01
CA GLY A 432 1.51 -9.88 -6.11
C GLY A 432 2.31 -9.42 -7.32
N LEU A 433 2.89 -8.21 -7.30
CA LEU A 433 3.69 -7.68 -8.41
C LEU A 433 5.18 -7.74 -8.06
N LEU A 434 6.02 -8.23 -8.98
CA LEU A 434 7.46 -8.31 -8.73
C LEU A 434 8.12 -6.93 -8.71
N TYR A 435 7.78 -6.09 -9.68
CA TYR A 435 8.46 -4.81 -9.89
C TYR A 435 7.80 -3.69 -9.07
N SER A 436 7.88 -3.82 -7.75
CA SER A 436 7.45 -2.83 -6.76
C SER A 436 8.44 -2.76 -5.59
N GLU A 437 8.25 -1.78 -4.70
CA GLU A 437 9.02 -1.59 -3.47
C GLU A 437 8.92 -2.80 -2.52
N ALA A 438 7.78 -3.50 -2.53
CA ALA A 438 7.51 -4.63 -1.65
C ALA A 438 8.41 -5.85 -1.89
N ARG A 439 9.10 -5.92 -3.05
CA ARG A 439 9.97 -7.06 -3.39
C ARG A 439 11.11 -7.26 -2.39
N LEU A 440 11.55 -6.20 -1.71
CA LEU A 440 12.57 -6.29 -0.67
C LEU A 440 12.13 -7.21 0.47
N GLY A 441 10.90 -7.04 0.97
CA GLY A 441 10.35 -7.88 2.02
C GLY A 441 10.24 -9.34 1.59
N SER A 442 9.88 -9.59 0.33
CA SER A 442 9.84 -10.94 -0.23
C SER A 442 11.21 -11.62 -0.20
N LEU A 443 12.28 -10.89 -0.57
CA LEU A 443 13.65 -11.41 -0.50
C LEU A 443 14.09 -11.67 0.94
N ILE A 444 13.81 -10.75 1.86
CA ILE A 444 14.14 -10.91 3.28
C ILE A 444 13.46 -12.16 3.85
N ALA A 445 12.17 -12.35 3.58
CA ALA A 445 11.40 -13.50 4.06
C ALA A 445 11.94 -14.83 3.49
N ILE A 446 12.36 -14.85 2.22
CA ILE A 446 13.01 -16.02 1.61
C ILE A 446 14.40 -16.26 2.24
N GLY A 447 15.19 -15.21 2.46
CA GLY A 447 16.54 -15.32 3.03
C GLY A 447 16.55 -15.80 4.49
N LYS A 448 15.51 -15.43 5.24
CA LYS A 448 15.24 -15.95 6.57
C LYS A 448 14.87 -17.44 6.55
N GLY A 449 14.51 -18.00 5.40
CA GLY A 449 14.03 -19.38 5.25
C GLY A 449 12.58 -19.57 5.67
N GLU A 450 11.84 -18.48 5.86
CA GLU A 450 10.46 -18.47 6.34
C GLU A 450 9.46 -18.63 5.18
N VAL A 451 9.83 -18.18 3.99
CA VAL A 451 9.00 -18.22 2.78
C VAL A 451 9.73 -18.97 1.67
N PRO A 452 9.08 -19.88 0.91
CA PRO A 452 9.75 -20.62 -0.16
C PRO A 452 10.10 -19.72 -1.34
N GLN A 453 11.21 -20.04 -2.04
CA GLN A 453 11.63 -19.32 -3.26
C GLN A 453 10.55 -19.25 -4.35
N GLN A 454 9.64 -20.23 -4.39
CA GLN A 454 8.48 -20.23 -5.30
C GLN A 454 7.67 -18.93 -5.23
N HIS A 455 7.63 -18.28 -4.06
CA HIS A 455 6.98 -16.98 -3.90
C HIS A 455 7.52 -15.92 -4.88
N TRP A 456 8.84 -15.87 -5.06
CA TRP A 456 9.51 -14.91 -5.96
C TRP A 456 9.01 -15.03 -7.40
N PHE A 457 8.81 -16.26 -7.87
CA PHE A 457 8.35 -16.57 -9.21
C PHE A 457 6.82 -16.52 -9.35
N ARG A 458 6.08 -16.56 -8.24
CA ARG A 458 4.63 -16.38 -8.23
C ARG A 458 4.23 -14.94 -8.54
N MET A 459 5.03 -13.97 -8.12
CA MET A 459 4.76 -12.56 -8.37
C MET A 459 4.71 -12.26 -9.88
N ALA A 460 3.72 -11.48 -10.30
CA ALA A 460 3.49 -11.15 -11.69
C ALA A 460 4.62 -10.27 -12.24
N ARG A 461 5.08 -10.58 -13.46
CA ARG A 461 5.82 -9.64 -14.31
C ARG A 461 4.84 -8.86 -15.18
N THR A 462 3.82 -9.54 -15.71
CA THR A 462 2.68 -8.93 -16.41
C THR A 462 1.36 -9.66 -16.11
N PHE A 463 0.24 -8.94 -16.08
CA PHE A 463 -1.06 -9.60 -16.01
C PHE A 463 -1.51 -10.16 -17.36
N PRO A 464 -2.51 -11.05 -17.38
CA PRO A 464 -3.04 -11.58 -18.63
C PRO A 464 -3.60 -10.51 -19.58
N ARG A 465 -3.52 -10.75 -20.90
CA ARG A 465 -3.98 -9.82 -21.95
C ARG A 465 -5.45 -9.41 -21.85
N TYR A 466 -6.30 -10.28 -21.32
CA TYR A 466 -7.74 -10.01 -21.20
C TYR A 466 -8.09 -9.05 -20.04
N TYR A 467 -7.12 -8.66 -19.20
CA TYR A 467 -7.30 -7.57 -18.25
C TYR A 467 -7.20 -6.23 -18.97
N GLY A 468 -8.33 -5.76 -19.48
CA GLY A 468 -8.44 -4.52 -20.27
C GLY A 468 -8.24 -3.22 -19.49
N TRP A 469 -8.13 -3.28 -18.16
CA TRP A 469 -7.81 -2.12 -17.31
C TRP A 469 -6.33 -1.74 -17.33
N GLN A 470 -5.48 -2.62 -17.87
CA GLN A 470 -4.04 -2.37 -18.00
C GLN A 470 -3.77 -1.23 -19.00
N GLN A 471 -2.72 -0.45 -18.76
CA GLN A 471 -2.29 0.63 -19.67
C GLN A 471 -1.93 0.15 -21.08
N GLN A 472 -1.46 -1.10 -21.21
CA GLN A 472 -1.28 -1.75 -22.50
C GLN A 472 -1.39 -3.27 -22.34
N SER A 473 -1.67 -3.97 -23.44
CA SER A 473 -1.58 -5.43 -23.46
C SER A 473 -0.10 -5.87 -23.42
N PRO A 474 0.26 -6.89 -22.61
CA PRO A 474 1.62 -7.39 -22.55
C PRO A 474 2.06 -8.05 -23.86
N LYS A 475 3.29 -7.70 -24.26
CA LYS A 475 4.02 -8.27 -25.38
C LYS A 475 4.79 -9.52 -24.92
N ASN A 476 4.95 -10.46 -25.84
CA ASN A 476 5.64 -11.74 -25.63
C ASN A 476 5.32 -12.44 -24.30
N ARG A 477 4.04 -12.49 -23.92
CA ARG A 477 3.59 -13.14 -22.68
C ARG A 477 3.57 -14.66 -22.85
N ILE A 478 4.73 -15.26 -22.64
CA ILE A 478 4.97 -16.71 -22.68
C ILE A 478 5.30 -17.23 -21.28
N ASN A 479 5.13 -18.53 -21.05
CA ASN A 479 5.62 -19.16 -19.83
C ASN A 479 7.14 -19.20 -19.89
N LYS A 480 7.79 -18.85 -18.79
CA LYS A 480 9.23 -18.97 -18.58
C LYS A 480 9.45 -19.96 -17.46
N THR A 481 10.56 -20.69 -17.55
CA THR A 481 11.00 -21.61 -16.51
C THR A 481 12.36 -21.16 -16.02
N VAL A 482 12.49 -20.96 -14.70
CA VAL A 482 13.76 -20.75 -14.01
C VAL A 482 13.84 -21.85 -12.96
N HIS A 483 14.89 -22.66 -13.04
CA HIS A 483 14.99 -23.92 -12.29
C HIS A 483 13.76 -24.81 -12.53
N THR A 484 12.98 -25.09 -11.48
CA THR A 484 11.74 -25.87 -11.54
C THR A 484 10.48 -24.99 -11.56
N TYR A 485 10.64 -23.67 -11.47
CA TYR A 485 9.53 -22.73 -11.35
C TYR A 485 9.09 -22.22 -12.71
N THR A 486 7.85 -22.52 -13.09
CA THR A 486 7.23 -22.04 -14.33
C THR A 486 6.23 -20.93 -14.05
N PHE A 487 6.40 -19.78 -14.70
CA PHE A 487 5.59 -18.58 -14.46
C PHE A 487 5.40 -17.76 -15.75
N PRO A 488 4.34 -16.94 -15.86
CA PRO A 488 4.13 -16.11 -17.04
C PRO A 488 5.11 -14.92 -17.07
N GLY A 489 5.95 -14.87 -18.09
CA GLY A 489 6.80 -13.72 -18.41
C GLY A 489 6.07 -12.64 -19.19
N GLY A 490 6.79 -11.97 -20.09
CA GLY A 490 6.29 -10.88 -20.92
C GLY A 490 6.66 -9.50 -20.39
N TYR A 491 6.41 -8.50 -21.23
CA TYR A 491 6.84 -7.13 -20.97
C TYR A 491 5.91 -6.11 -21.65
N TYR A 492 6.05 -4.86 -21.26
CA TYR A 492 5.49 -3.69 -21.91
C TYR A 492 6.56 -3.00 -22.75
N SER A 493 6.15 -2.18 -23.71
CA SER A 493 7.13 -1.48 -24.53
C SER A 493 6.62 -0.16 -25.07
N TRP A 494 7.47 0.86 -24.94
CA TRP A 494 7.19 2.21 -25.35
C TRP A 494 8.43 2.81 -26.01
N ARG A 495 8.25 3.39 -27.20
CA ARG A 495 9.32 3.99 -28.02
C ARG A 495 10.54 3.07 -28.21
N GLY A 496 10.29 1.80 -28.51
CA GLY A 496 11.31 0.81 -28.82
C GLY A 496 12.01 0.19 -27.59
N MET A 497 11.71 0.65 -26.38
CA MET A 497 12.28 0.08 -25.15
C MET A 497 11.31 -0.87 -24.47
N ASN A 498 11.79 -2.05 -24.09
CA ASN A 498 11.03 -3.08 -23.38
C ASN A 498 11.27 -2.96 -21.88
N TYR A 499 10.22 -3.11 -21.07
CA TYR A 499 10.27 -3.05 -19.62
C TYR A 499 9.20 -3.93 -18.97
N VAL A 500 9.47 -4.41 -17.77
CA VAL A 500 8.48 -4.96 -16.85
C VAL A 500 7.86 -3.78 -16.09
N PRO A 501 6.54 -3.57 -16.16
CA PRO A 501 5.88 -2.41 -15.56
C PRO A 501 5.76 -2.55 -14.02
N SER A 502 5.78 -1.40 -13.32
CA SER A 502 5.37 -1.34 -11.90
C SER A 502 3.84 -1.20 -11.80
N TRP A 503 3.29 -0.89 -10.63
CA TRP A 503 1.85 -0.64 -10.49
C TRP A 503 1.48 0.73 -11.07
N GLY A 504 2.16 1.77 -10.60
CA GLY A 504 1.90 3.18 -10.91
C GLY A 504 2.82 3.79 -11.95
N GLY A 505 3.98 3.19 -12.22
CA GLY A 505 5.02 3.78 -13.06
C GLY A 505 5.81 4.90 -12.36
N SER A 506 5.88 4.87 -11.02
CA SER A 506 6.67 5.81 -10.23
C SER A 506 8.12 5.36 -10.08
N LEU A 507 9.03 6.33 -9.91
CA LEU A 507 10.45 6.04 -9.65
C LEU A 507 10.67 5.38 -8.28
N PHE A 508 9.81 5.65 -7.29
CA PHE A 508 9.87 5.01 -5.98
C PHE A 508 9.72 3.49 -6.06
N GLU A 509 8.68 2.99 -6.75
CA GLU A 509 8.45 1.55 -6.92
C GLU A 509 9.66 0.84 -7.58
N ALA A 510 10.31 1.54 -8.51
CA ALA A 510 11.47 1.04 -9.24
C ALA A 510 12.75 1.05 -8.39
N LEU A 511 13.05 2.17 -7.73
CA LEU A 511 14.38 2.48 -7.21
C LEU A 511 14.47 2.49 -5.68
N MET A 512 13.37 2.51 -4.92
CA MET A 512 13.47 2.45 -3.46
C MET A 512 14.25 1.20 -2.99
N PRO A 513 14.02 -0.03 -3.54
CA PRO A 513 14.83 -1.17 -3.13
C PRO A 513 16.33 -1.04 -3.45
N PHE A 514 16.72 -0.18 -4.40
CA PHE A 514 18.13 0.08 -4.72
C PHE A 514 18.89 0.78 -3.58
N LEU A 515 18.20 1.34 -2.59
CA LEU A 515 18.83 1.91 -1.40
C LEU A 515 19.69 0.89 -0.65
N VAL A 516 19.28 -0.38 -0.66
CA VAL A 516 19.96 -1.48 0.02
C VAL A 516 20.36 -2.63 -0.91
N LEU A 517 19.72 -2.78 -2.08
CA LEU A 517 20.06 -3.79 -3.08
C LEU A 517 20.85 -3.19 -4.25
N ASP A 518 22.00 -3.77 -4.59
CA ASP A 518 22.70 -3.44 -5.83
C ASP A 518 22.18 -4.28 -7.01
N GLU A 519 20.96 -3.99 -7.45
CA GLU A 519 20.32 -4.75 -8.54
C GLU A 519 21.00 -4.50 -9.91
N LEU A 520 21.80 -3.44 -10.08
CA LEU A 520 22.64 -3.30 -11.27
C LEU A 520 23.71 -4.38 -11.33
N HIS A 521 24.32 -4.70 -10.19
CA HIS A 521 25.33 -5.75 -10.09
C HIS A 521 24.73 -7.16 -10.04
N TYR A 522 23.72 -7.38 -9.18
CA TYR A 522 23.16 -8.72 -8.93
C TYR A 522 22.08 -9.14 -9.94
N ALA A 523 21.43 -8.20 -10.64
CA ALA A 523 20.36 -8.47 -11.59
C ALA A 523 20.51 -7.72 -12.95
N PRO A 524 21.68 -7.77 -13.60
CA PRO A 524 21.98 -6.95 -14.78
C PRO A 524 21.14 -7.31 -16.02
N ALA A 525 20.50 -8.48 -16.04
CA ALA A 525 19.65 -8.93 -17.15
C ALA A 525 18.13 -8.83 -16.85
N SER A 526 17.76 -8.42 -15.63
CA SER A 526 16.36 -8.32 -15.16
C SER A 526 16.13 -6.98 -14.47
N LEU A 527 16.07 -6.96 -13.13
CA LEU A 527 15.68 -5.80 -12.33
C LEU A 527 16.59 -4.59 -12.56
N GLY A 528 17.91 -4.80 -12.61
CA GLY A 528 18.90 -3.76 -12.90
C GLY A 528 18.70 -3.11 -14.27
N LYS A 529 18.61 -3.93 -15.32
CA LYS A 529 18.30 -3.44 -16.68
C LYS A 529 16.95 -2.76 -16.76
N ASN A 530 15.95 -3.29 -16.06
CA ASN A 530 14.61 -2.74 -16.03
C ASN A 530 14.59 -1.36 -15.37
N ALA A 531 15.36 -1.16 -14.29
CA ALA A 531 15.50 0.13 -13.62
C ALA A 531 16.16 1.18 -14.51
N LEU A 532 17.21 0.83 -15.25
CA LEU A 532 17.82 1.73 -16.24
C LEU A 532 16.79 2.19 -17.28
N VAL A 533 16.03 1.25 -17.85
CA VAL A 533 14.98 1.57 -18.82
C VAL A 533 13.86 2.39 -18.18
N HIS A 534 13.43 2.06 -16.96
CA HIS A 534 12.40 2.80 -16.23
C HIS A 534 12.81 4.26 -16.04
N THR A 535 14.04 4.51 -15.57
CA THR A 535 14.61 5.85 -15.41
C THR A 535 14.57 6.62 -16.73
N GLN A 536 15.09 6.03 -17.81
CA GLN A 536 15.12 6.66 -19.14
C GLN A 536 13.70 7.01 -19.60
N LEU A 537 12.77 6.06 -19.50
CA LEU A 537 11.40 6.26 -19.95
C LEU A 537 10.62 7.26 -19.10
N GLN A 538 10.81 7.29 -17.79
CA GLN A 538 10.17 8.27 -16.92
C GLN A 538 10.65 9.69 -17.26
N ARG A 539 11.96 9.86 -17.49
CA ARG A 539 12.53 11.14 -17.95
C ARG A 539 11.92 11.59 -19.27
N ARG A 540 11.92 10.71 -20.27
CA ARG A 540 11.34 11.00 -21.58
C ARG A 540 9.84 11.28 -21.49
N PHE A 541 9.11 10.58 -20.62
CA PHE A 541 7.70 10.84 -20.40
C PHE A 541 7.47 12.24 -19.81
N ALA A 542 8.18 12.61 -18.75
CA ALA A 542 8.04 13.94 -18.15
C ALA A 542 8.45 15.06 -19.13
N LEU A 543 9.62 14.94 -19.76
CA LEU A 543 10.19 15.99 -20.62
C LEU A 543 9.49 16.08 -21.98
N GLU A 544 9.27 14.94 -22.65
CA GLU A 544 8.79 14.92 -24.04
C GLU A 544 7.27 14.76 -24.14
N GLN A 545 6.64 14.00 -23.24
CA GLN A 545 5.19 13.72 -23.32
C GLN A 545 4.36 14.70 -22.48
N LEU A 546 4.84 15.09 -21.30
CA LEU A 546 4.17 16.09 -20.46
C LEU A 546 4.67 17.52 -20.72
N GLY A 547 5.82 17.67 -21.38
CA GLY A 547 6.42 18.98 -21.66
C GLY A 547 6.98 19.67 -20.41
N TYR A 548 7.32 18.91 -19.36
CA TYR A 548 7.84 19.49 -18.13
C TYR A 548 9.31 19.91 -18.29
N PRO A 549 9.75 20.99 -17.63
CA PRO A 549 11.14 21.43 -17.69
C PRO A 549 12.09 20.60 -16.81
N VAL A 550 11.54 19.77 -15.93
CA VAL A 550 12.22 18.90 -14.96
C VAL A 550 11.44 17.59 -14.83
N TRP A 551 12.07 16.57 -14.27
CA TRP A 551 11.47 15.24 -14.09
C TRP A 551 11.68 14.70 -12.67
N GLY A 552 10.99 13.60 -12.33
CA GLY A 552 10.97 13.04 -10.98
C GLY A 552 9.55 12.74 -10.50
N LEU A 553 8.76 12.03 -11.30
CA LEU A 553 7.39 11.62 -10.95
C LEU A 553 7.43 10.46 -9.96
N SER A 554 6.91 10.70 -8.76
CA SER A 554 6.78 9.71 -7.69
C SER A 554 5.78 10.19 -6.64
N PRO A 555 5.17 9.30 -5.83
CA PRO A 555 4.30 9.70 -4.74
C PRO A 555 4.93 10.73 -3.80
N SER A 556 4.20 11.81 -3.50
CA SER A 556 4.68 12.93 -2.70
C SER A 556 3.52 13.76 -2.15
N SER A 557 3.84 14.75 -1.31
CA SER A 557 2.95 15.86 -1.00
C SER A 557 2.45 16.54 -2.28
N THR A 558 1.20 16.99 -2.25
CA THR A 558 0.63 17.80 -3.31
C THR A 558 1.02 19.27 -3.11
N PRO A 559 1.58 19.97 -4.12
CA PRO A 559 1.87 21.40 -4.02
C PRO A 559 0.63 22.27 -3.71
N LEU A 560 -0.55 21.82 -4.15
CA LEU A 560 -1.84 22.41 -3.80
C LEU A 560 -2.39 21.73 -2.54
N GLY A 561 -2.21 22.36 -1.38
CA GLY A 561 -2.83 21.93 -0.11
C GLY A 561 -2.01 20.92 0.70
N ASN A 562 -2.66 20.32 1.70
CA ASN A 562 -2.00 19.45 2.69
C ASN A 562 -2.21 17.95 2.43
N SER A 563 -2.47 17.57 1.18
CA SER A 563 -2.71 16.18 0.78
C SER A 563 -1.45 15.48 0.26
N TYR A 564 -1.57 14.17 0.09
CA TYR A 564 -0.59 13.30 -0.55
C TYR A 564 -1.16 12.78 -1.88
N GLY A 565 -0.33 12.68 -2.90
CA GLY A 565 -0.73 12.24 -4.23
C GLY A 565 0.21 11.18 -4.79
N GLU A 566 -0.37 10.24 -5.54
CA GLU A 566 0.37 9.22 -6.28
C GLU A 566 0.68 9.74 -7.69
N TYR A 567 1.97 9.93 -8.00
CA TYR A 567 2.42 10.40 -9.30
C TYR A 567 3.35 9.40 -9.97
N GLY A 568 3.25 9.29 -11.29
CA GLY A 568 4.08 8.38 -12.07
C GLY A 568 4.01 8.63 -13.57
N ALA A 569 4.89 7.98 -14.31
CA ALA A 569 4.77 7.88 -15.75
C ALA A 569 3.78 6.76 -16.07
N ARG A 570 2.50 7.10 -16.32
CA ARG A 570 1.42 6.11 -16.52
C ARG A 570 1.77 4.95 -17.45
N ILE A 571 2.56 5.20 -18.50
CA ILE A 571 2.98 4.17 -19.45
C ILE A 571 3.83 3.06 -18.80
N LEU A 572 4.58 3.38 -17.74
CA LEU A 572 5.42 2.45 -16.97
C LEU A 572 4.64 1.64 -15.93
N GLY A 573 3.39 1.99 -15.67
CA GLY A 573 2.53 1.30 -14.71
C GLY A 573 1.59 0.30 -15.39
N MET A 574 1.22 -0.75 -14.68
CA MET A 574 0.12 -1.63 -15.06
C MET A 574 -1.20 -0.88 -14.99
N ARG A 575 -1.47 -0.23 -13.84
CA ARG A 575 -2.60 0.70 -13.69
C ARG A 575 -2.21 2.09 -14.18
N GLY A 576 -0.99 2.53 -13.88
CA GLY A 576 -0.46 3.83 -14.29
C GLY A 576 -1.03 5.01 -13.48
N TYR A 577 -0.18 5.63 -12.67
CA TYR A 577 -0.50 6.85 -11.95
C TYR A 577 -0.50 8.06 -12.88
N PRO A 578 -1.27 9.11 -12.54
CA PRO A 578 -1.24 10.34 -13.31
C PRO A 578 0.14 11.01 -13.22
N GLY A 579 0.46 11.83 -14.22
CA GLY A 579 1.49 12.85 -14.05
C GLY A 579 1.03 13.91 -13.07
N GLY A 580 1.93 14.77 -12.60
CA GLY A 580 1.57 15.82 -11.65
C GLY A 580 2.80 16.49 -11.07
N ALA A 581 2.87 16.53 -9.73
CA ALA A 581 4.00 17.10 -9.02
C ALA A 581 5.30 16.35 -9.34
N ILE A 582 6.40 17.11 -9.34
CA ILE A 582 7.76 16.56 -9.39
C ILE A 582 8.32 16.60 -7.98
N THR A 583 8.90 15.48 -7.55
CA THR A 583 9.50 15.35 -6.23
C THR A 583 11.01 15.14 -6.32
N PRO A 584 11.82 15.96 -5.64
CA PRO A 584 13.28 15.85 -5.72
C PRO A 584 13.84 14.50 -5.28
N HIS A 585 13.22 13.79 -4.32
CA HIS A 585 13.71 12.48 -3.88
C HIS A 585 13.79 11.47 -5.04
N ALA A 586 12.82 11.52 -5.95
CA ALA A 586 12.79 10.66 -7.13
C ALA A 586 13.94 10.98 -8.10
N ALA A 587 14.27 12.26 -8.25
CA ALA A 587 15.44 12.69 -9.03
C ALA A 587 16.75 12.27 -8.37
N VAL A 588 16.84 12.29 -7.03
CA VAL A 588 18.01 11.82 -6.29
C VAL A 588 18.19 10.30 -6.43
N LEU A 589 17.13 9.50 -6.29
CA LEU A 589 17.17 8.03 -6.49
C LEU A 589 17.83 7.63 -7.82
N VAL A 590 17.66 8.45 -8.86
CA VAL A 590 18.26 8.21 -10.19
C VAL A 590 19.79 8.33 -10.19
N LEU A 591 20.44 8.88 -9.17
CA LEU A 591 21.91 8.80 -9.02
C LEU A 591 22.42 7.36 -9.08
N LEU A 592 21.60 6.39 -8.66
CA LEU A 592 21.94 4.96 -8.68
C LEU A 592 21.87 4.33 -10.08
N THR A 593 21.37 5.04 -11.09
CA THR A 593 21.18 4.50 -12.46
C THR A 593 21.72 5.43 -13.56
N GLU A 594 21.43 6.73 -13.50
CA GLU A 594 21.87 7.74 -14.46
C GLU A 594 22.36 9.02 -13.75
N PRO A 595 23.55 9.00 -13.12
CA PRO A 595 24.00 10.07 -12.23
C PRO A 595 24.17 11.43 -12.92
N VAL A 596 24.72 11.46 -14.13
CA VAL A 596 24.90 12.71 -14.89
C VAL A 596 23.55 13.41 -15.14
N ALA A 597 22.53 12.64 -15.52
CA ALA A 597 21.19 13.17 -15.76
C ALA A 597 20.52 13.62 -14.45
N ALA A 598 20.69 12.85 -13.37
CA ALA A 598 20.16 13.19 -12.04
C ALA A 598 20.73 14.52 -11.54
N VAL A 599 22.06 14.69 -11.53
CA VAL A 599 22.70 15.92 -11.05
C VAL A 599 22.24 17.13 -11.87
N ALA A 600 22.23 17.00 -13.20
CA ALA A 600 21.73 18.07 -14.07
C ALA A 600 20.28 18.46 -13.72
N ASN A 601 19.39 17.49 -13.51
CA ASN A 601 18.00 17.74 -13.16
C ASN A 601 17.84 18.38 -11.76
N LEU A 602 18.59 17.90 -10.75
CA LEU A 602 18.58 18.48 -9.40
C LEU A 602 19.02 19.94 -9.40
N ARG A 603 20.06 20.28 -10.18
CA ARG A 603 20.46 21.68 -10.37
C ARG A 603 19.37 22.50 -11.04
N GLN A 604 18.69 21.95 -12.04
CA GLN A 604 17.56 22.64 -12.68
C GLN A 604 16.37 22.83 -11.74
N LEU A 605 16.08 21.87 -10.86
CA LEU A 605 15.06 22.00 -9.82
C LEU A 605 15.39 23.16 -8.87
N ALA A 606 16.61 23.18 -8.31
CA ALA A 606 17.05 24.23 -7.40
C ALA A 606 17.11 25.62 -8.07
N LYS A 607 17.50 25.68 -9.35
CA LYS A 607 17.57 26.95 -10.10
C LYS A 607 16.21 27.49 -10.49
N ARG A 608 15.26 26.63 -10.87
CA ARG A 608 13.94 27.06 -11.38
C ARG A 608 12.94 27.37 -10.29
N TYR A 609 13.05 26.71 -9.14
CA TYR A 609 12.02 26.74 -8.12
C TYR A 609 12.60 26.98 -6.72
N PRO A 610 11.83 27.62 -5.82
CA PRO A 610 12.21 27.79 -4.41
C PRO A 610 12.05 26.49 -3.60
N VAL A 611 12.52 25.36 -4.16
CA VAL A 611 12.31 24.01 -3.62
C VAL A 611 13.50 23.51 -2.78
N TYR A 612 14.52 24.35 -2.55
CA TYR A 612 15.66 24.02 -1.71
C TYR A 612 15.72 24.98 -0.50
N GLY A 613 15.71 24.43 0.71
CA GLY A 613 15.79 25.15 1.98
C GLY A 613 17.02 24.79 2.81
N ASP A 614 17.06 25.24 4.07
CA ASP A 614 18.19 25.01 4.98
C ASP A 614 18.51 23.52 5.23
N PHE A 615 17.53 22.65 5.00
CA PHE A 615 17.60 21.20 5.18
C PHE A 615 17.53 20.42 3.87
N GLY A 616 17.90 21.06 2.76
CA GLY A 616 17.94 20.44 1.44
C GLY A 616 16.63 20.62 0.69
N PHE A 617 16.31 19.66 -0.17
CA PHE A 617 15.12 19.74 -1.00
C PHE A 617 13.83 19.50 -0.19
N TYR A 618 12.84 20.37 -0.41
CA TYR A 618 11.45 20.15 -0.03
C TYR A 618 10.81 19.02 -0.84
N ASP A 619 9.67 18.56 -0.35
CA ASP A 619 9.06 17.32 -0.82
C ASP A 619 8.61 17.35 -2.28
N ALA A 620 8.00 18.45 -2.76
CA ALA A 620 7.49 18.48 -4.13
C ALA A 620 7.32 19.89 -4.70
N VAL A 621 7.25 19.97 -6.02
CA VAL A 621 6.95 21.18 -6.78
C VAL A 621 5.99 20.87 -7.92
N ASP A 622 5.07 21.78 -8.21
CA ASP A 622 4.32 21.76 -9.47
C ASP A 622 5.23 22.27 -10.59
N PRO A 623 5.59 21.43 -11.57
CA PRO A 623 6.55 21.79 -12.62
C PRO A 623 6.02 22.84 -13.61
N LYS A 624 4.73 23.19 -13.56
CA LYS A 624 4.13 24.22 -14.42
C LYS A 624 4.03 25.56 -13.70
N THR A 625 3.55 25.55 -12.47
CA THR A 625 3.26 26.77 -11.71
C THR A 625 4.43 27.21 -10.81
N GLY A 626 5.34 26.29 -10.49
CA GLY A 626 6.44 26.52 -9.55
C GLY A 626 6.01 26.53 -8.08
N GLN A 627 4.75 26.19 -7.79
CA GLN A 627 4.27 26.06 -6.40
C GLN A 627 4.98 24.91 -5.70
N VAL A 628 5.44 25.14 -4.48
CA VAL A 628 6.21 24.16 -3.69
C VAL A 628 5.39 23.65 -2.51
N ALA A 629 5.42 22.33 -2.30
CA ALA A 629 5.01 21.72 -1.05
C ALA A 629 6.18 21.81 -0.05
N TYR A 630 6.17 22.84 0.81
CA TYR A 630 7.19 23.09 1.84
C TYR A 630 7.10 22.11 3.02
N ASN A 631 7.15 20.82 2.70
CA ASN A 631 7.12 19.72 3.65
C ASN A 631 8.45 18.97 3.62
N TYR A 632 8.80 18.40 4.77
CA TYR A 632 9.81 17.35 4.86
C TYR A 632 9.11 16.07 5.31
N LEU A 633 9.18 15.03 4.49
CA LEU A 633 8.72 13.69 4.82
C LEU A 633 9.94 12.84 5.16
N ALA A 634 9.99 12.23 6.36
CA ALA A 634 11.16 11.44 6.78
C ALA A 634 11.53 10.39 5.73
N LEU A 635 10.55 9.62 5.25
CA LEU A 635 10.69 8.67 4.14
C LEU A 635 11.46 9.24 2.94
N ASN A 636 11.02 10.38 2.42
CA ASN A 636 11.61 10.97 1.22
C ASN A 636 13.00 11.56 1.46
N GLN A 637 13.24 12.12 2.65
CA GLN A 637 14.54 12.64 3.04
C GLN A 637 15.56 11.51 3.29
N SER A 638 15.14 10.40 3.88
CA SER A 638 16.00 9.22 4.04
C SER A 638 16.41 8.65 2.69
N MET A 639 15.47 8.53 1.73
CA MET A 639 15.81 8.10 0.37
C MET A 639 16.86 8.99 -0.30
N ILE A 640 16.82 10.32 -0.03
CA ILE A 640 17.85 11.25 -0.51
C ILE A 640 19.20 10.95 0.14
N LEU A 641 19.28 10.90 1.47
CA LEU A 641 20.55 10.74 2.18
C LEU A 641 21.21 9.39 1.89
N ILE A 642 20.44 8.30 1.94
CA ILE A 642 20.95 6.94 1.69
C ILE A 642 21.44 6.80 0.26
N THR A 643 20.73 7.37 -0.71
CA THR A 643 21.20 7.40 -2.11
C THR A 643 22.51 8.17 -2.25
N LEU A 644 22.64 9.33 -1.60
CA LEU A 644 23.87 10.12 -1.63
C LEU A 644 25.04 9.37 -1.00
N ALA A 645 24.83 8.67 0.12
CA ALA A 645 25.85 7.82 0.72
C ALA A 645 26.29 6.71 -0.22
N ASN A 646 25.35 6.00 -0.86
CA ASN A 646 25.70 4.98 -1.85
C ASN A 646 26.44 5.58 -3.05
N TYR A 647 26.00 6.71 -3.59
CA TYR A 647 26.64 7.32 -4.75
C TYR A 647 28.05 7.85 -4.43
N LEU A 648 28.22 8.55 -3.31
CA LEU A 648 29.49 9.19 -2.93
C LEU A 648 30.51 8.18 -2.33
N HIS A 649 30.04 7.07 -1.76
CA HIS A 649 30.89 6.06 -1.10
C HIS A 649 30.76 4.65 -1.70
N ASN A 650 30.53 4.56 -3.01
CA ASN A 650 30.55 3.31 -3.79
C ASN A 650 29.66 2.19 -3.19
N GLY A 651 28.37 2.47 -3.06
CA GLY A 651 27.35 1.53 -2.60
C GLY A 651 27.52 1.10 -1.13
N VAL A 652 28.03 1.99 -0.25
CA VAL A 652 28.38 1.61 1.13
C VAL A 652 27.23 0.95 1.91
N ILE A 653 26.00 1.45 1.77
CA ILE A 653 24.83 0.87 2.43
C ILE A 653 24.44 -0.46 1.77
N GLN A 654 24.48 -0.51 0.44
CA GLN A 654 24.21 -1.75 -0.31
C GLN A 654 25.20 -2.86 0.09
N ARG A 655 26.47 -2.52 0.32
CA ARG A 655 27.49 -3.46 0.78
C ARG A 655 27.15 -4.02 2.16
N TYR A 656 26.87 -3.17 3.15
CA TYR A 656 26.48 -3.64 4.49
C TYR A 656 25.24 -4.55 4.47
N PHE A 657 24.24 -4.21 3.66
CA PHE A 657 23.05 -5.04 3.52
C PHE A 657 23.34 -6.36 2.81
N SER A 658 24.09 -6.32 1.70
CA SER A 658 24.42 -7.52 0.93
C SER A 658 25.30 -8.52 1.68
N THR A 659 26.14 -8.05 2.61
CA THR A 659 26.97 -8.93 3.47
C THR A 659 26.18 -9.62 4.57
N ASP A 660 24.93 -9.24 4.79
CA ASP A 660 24.10 -9.85 5.81
C ASP A 660 23.89 -11.36 5.52
N PRO A 661 24.03 -12.26 6.51
CA PRO A 661 23.88 -13.71 6.30
C PRO A 661 22.51 -14.12 5.75
N ILE A 662 21.44 -13.36 6.05
CA ILE A 662 20.11 -13.60 5.48
C ILE A 662 20.12 -13.29 3.99
N MET A 663 20.73 -12.17 3.60
CA MET A 663 20.76 -11.73 2.20
C MET A 663 21.69 -12.56 1.34
N GLN A 664 22.85 -12.97 1.85
CA GLN A 664 23.79 -13.85 1.14
C GLN A 664 23.14 -15.14 0.61
N ARG A 665 22.11 -15.65 1.30
CA ARG A 665 21.37 -16.85 0.86
C ARG A 665 20.47 -16.62 -0.35
N VAL A 666 20.09 -15.37 -0.64
CA VAL A 666 19.09 -15.03 -1.67
C VAL A 666 19.59 -14.07 -2.73
N LEU A 667 20.76 -13.45 -2.57
CA LEU A 667 21.34 -12.62 -3.64
C LEU A 667 21.47 -13.34 -4.98
N PRO A 668 21.85 -14.64 -5.05
CA PRO A 668 21.88 -15.37 -6.33
C PRO A 668 20.53 -15.38 -7.06
N LEU A 669 19.40 -15.43 -6.33
CA LEU A 669 18.03 -15.46 -6.88
C LEU A 669 17.72 -14.25 -7.77
N LEU A 670 18.34 -13.09 -7.48
CA LEU A 670 18.15 -11.86 -8.25
C LEU A 670 18.64 -11.98 -9.71
N GLY A 671 19.71 -12.77 -9.91
CA GLY A 671 20.38 -12.91 -11.20
C GLY A 671 19.82 -14.01 -12.11
N GLU A 672 18.94 -14.87 -11.58
CA GLU A 672 18.48 -16.09 -12.29
C GLU A 672 17.53 -15.79 -13.45
N GLU A 673 16.77 -14.70 -13.36
CA GLU A 673 15.82 -14.31 -14.40
C GLU A 673 16.45 -13.33 -15.39
N ARG A 674 16.12 -13.50 -16.68
CA ARG A 674 16.42 -12.53 -17.75
C ARG A 674 15.11 -12.05 -18.36
N PHE A 675 14.70 -10.79 -18.16
CA PHE A 675 13.31 -10.36 -18.42
C PHE A 675 12.88 -10.43 -19.88
N PHE A 676 13.77 -10.10 -20.82
CA PHE A 676 13.40 -9.83 -22.21
C PHE A 676 13.83 -10.91 -23.22
N GLU A 677 14.40 -12.01 -22.73
CA GLU A 677 14.82 -13.14 -23.58
C GLU A 677 13.73 -14.21 -23.63
N SER A 678 13.65 -14.91 -24.76
CA SER A 678 12.53 -15.80 -25.10
C SER A 678 12.62 -17.23 -24.58
N ASP A 679 13.73 -17.67 -23.99
CA ASP A 679 13.83 -18.90 -23.18
C ASP A 679 15.28 -19.06 -22.72
N HIS A 680 15.50 -19.43 -21.46
CA HIS A 680 16.70 -20.17 -21.08
C HIS A 680 16.23 -21.49 -20.48
N ARG A 681 16.40 -22.58 -21.23
CA ARG A 681 16.72 -23.84 -20.58
C ARG A 681 18.14 -23.66 -20.04
N MET A 682 18.27 -23.24 -18.78
CA MET A 682 19.53 -23.42 -18.06
C MET A 682 19.63 -24.94 -17.83
N LEU A 683 20.21 -25.65 -18.79
CA LEU A 683 20.83 -26.95 -18.53
C LEU A 683 22.15 -26.62 -17.85
N ASP A 684 22.15 -26.70 -16.52
CA ASP A 684 23.04 -27.56 -15.72
C ASP A 684 22.90 -27.25 -14.23
#